data_AF-W1I779-F1
#
_entry.id   AF-W1I779-F1
#
_cell.length_a   1.000
_cell.length_b   1.000
_cell.length_c   1.000
_cell.angle_alpha   90.00
_cell.angle_beta   90.00
_cell.angle_gamma   90.00
#
_symmetry.space_group_name_H-M   'P 1'
#
loop_
_entity.id
_entity.type
_entity.pdbx_description
1 polymer ?
#
loop_
_entity_poly.entity_id
_entity_poly.type
_entity_poly.pdbx_seq_one_letter_code
_entity_poly.pdbx_strand_id
1 'polypeptide(L)'
;MANQEVNQVQSIGYLPPQLSSPYLQLNGKQVLLFLNIFEIDDQRLIIISPRIIEFSCLTVKLFSSNIKPVFHISQRLLVTLEQFKLILSFNMLLFGDLYQNNTSRSISKDVRNLNSFFIECPIPQLNLLVVPGVYSINFEQICEFVQFKLMGKRTPYQPGNLAYSETPYRVCSVLFPFDKQTPLLNFFFYLIDNSIFQNMNELQDHYKVETIKGTLLEFLLNKDGPPSDSSIQLIRKKINISKDDTQFYIIQQMKHLNYMHQDADYANFYCQTCESNTKCSFLQSNNKQIFFASQSQLYSYPLATVFVDIVGRVFQQLICLMKFYAYAQNASYKIQKLATLQRIEEAISCPSYDQERNYQNLEVLGDSVIKYIVSAMLFEDPKNTTESQLSSLRIKLITNKHLSQVYQTLQIHTMNSKIHYKKIRNHMIITINDQQDFIISKKQQADVYEALCGACYVNSYSFKDVIKFFQFTNFGFKGQIEEYYKGTTLIEFEQENYQDNDYPLKKILNNKPFTDKILWEQPLQLLEQSLGYQLKSLREAVTVEDYERLEFLGDAILELLIVANIHKECEKLYYTFEQQQLCREGKLDPLLLLCPGMLHTAKIILLDNGFMGTMALYYNYHHYIRGISESQRQDIERVYEKLKKEEFNDFRTINEYASQIPKIMSDLWESVAASIMIEHGWEAVLKTYGQMYKPFMLYVVDNISLIYNYYQEQNKLIQKDKI
;
A
#
# COMPACT_ATOMS: atom_id res chain seq x y z
N MET A 1 -22.25 -11.95 44.38
CA MET A 1 -21.75 -13.33 44.25
C MET A 1 -21.88 -13.71 42.78
N ALA A 2 -20.96 -13.21 41.96
CA ALA A 2 -19.69 -13.85 41.55
C ALA A 2 -19.91 -14.42 40.13
N ASN A 3 -19.75 -13.58 39.10
CA ASN A 3 -18.52 -13.42 38.32
C ASN A 3 -17.92 -14.76 37.88
N GLN A 4 -18.15 -15.11 36.62
CA GLN A 4 -17.15 -15.67 35.70
C GLN A 4 -17.60 -15.39 34.25
N GLU A 5 -17.65 -14.11 33.87
CA GLU A 5 -17.26 -13.71 32.52
C GLU A 5 -15.74 -13.77 32.47
N VAL A 6 -15.22 -14.86 31.90
CA VAL A 6 -13.78 -15.02 31.65
C VAL A 6 -13.58 -15.02 30.15
N ASN A 7 -13.09 -13.86 29.68
CA ASN A 7 -12.15 -13.68 28.58
C ASN A 7 -11.58 -14.98 28.01
N GLN A 8 -11.63 -15.16 26.68
CA GLN A 8 -10.45 -15.58 25.93
C GLN A 8 -10.60 -15.31 24.43
N VAL A 9 -9.83 -14.30 24.00
CA VAL A 9 -9.20 -14.13 22.68
C VAL A 9 -10.13 -13.81 21.51
N GLN A 10 -10.27 -12.50 21.27
CA GLN A 10 -10.35 -11.93 19.92
C GLN A 10 -9.27 -12.56 19.04
N SER A 11 -9.67 -13.49 18.18
CA SER A 11 -8.76 -14.20 17.29
C SER A 11 -8.56 -13.40 16.00
N ILE A 12 -7.34 -12.90 15.87
CA ILE A 12 -6.71 -12.37 14.66
C ILE A 12 -6.95 -13.33 13.48
N GLY A 13 -7.24 -12.75 12.30
CA GLY A 13 -7.35 -13.48 11.04
C GLY A 13 -8.71 -13.44 10.35
N TYR A 14 -9.74 -12.74 10.85
CA TYR A 14 -11.05 -12.72 10.18
C TYR A 14 -10.93 -12.14 8.77
N LEU A 15 -10.82 -13.03 7.78
CA LEU A 15 -10.97 -12.73 6.36
C LEU A 15 -12.31 -12.00 6.19
N PRO A 16 -12.39 -10.97 5.34
CA PRO A 16 -13.66 -10.33 5.08
C PRO A 16 -14.57 -11.39 4.43
N PRO A 17 -15.90 -11.27 4.56
CA PRO A 17 -16.81 -12.26 4.02
C PRO A 17 -16.55 -12.54 2.54
N GLN A 18 -15.90 -11.72 1.71
CA GLN A 18 -15.74 -12.11 0.30
C GLN A 18 -14.89 -13.35 0.01
N LEU A 19 -13.71 -13.51 0.62
CA LEU A 19 -12.79 -14.60 0.27
C LEU A 19 -12.92 -15.82 1.17
N SER A 20 -13.41 -15.62 2.38
CA SER A 20 -13.73 -16.68 3.34
C SER A 20 -15.20 -17.04 3.39
N SER A 21 -16.07 -16.32 2.65
CA SER A 21 -17.49 -16.66 2.59
C SER A 21 -17.67 -18.10 2.18
N PRO A 22 -18.70 -18.76 2.71
CA PRO A 22 -19.22 -19.93 2.04
C PRO A 22 -19.70 -19.56 0.62
N TYR A 23 -19.50 -20.48 -0.30
CA TYR A 23 -20.11 -20.44 -1.62
C TYR A 23 -21.63 -20.47 -1.48
N LEU A 24 -22.32 -19.67 -2.31
CA LEU A 24 -23.77 -19.62 -2.28
C LEU A 24 -24.38 -20.81 -3.03
N GLN A 25 -25.12 -21.66 -2.31
CA GLN A 25 -25.87 -22.76 -2.90
C GLN A 25 -27.31 -22.32 -3.22
N LEU A 26 -27.73 -22.52 -4.48
CA LEU A 26 -29.08 -22.24 -4.95
C LEU A 26 -29.88 -23.54 -5.09
N ASN A 27 -31.02 -23.61 -4.41
CA ASN A 27 -31.97 -24.74 -4.44
C ASN A 27 -31.34 -26.11 -4.12
N GLY A 28 -30.22 -26.15 -3.40
CA GLY A 28 -29.48 -27.37 -3.11
C GLY A 28 -28.74 -28.01 -4.30
N LYS A 29 -28.97 -27.54 -5.53
CA LYS A 29 -28.53 -28.20 -6.76
C LYS A 29 -27.45 -27.45 -7.52
N GLN A 30 -27.38 -26.13 -7.33
CA GLN A 30 -26.46 -25.27 -8.06
C GLN A 30 -25.61 -24.44 -7.08
N VAL A 31 -24.42 -24.05 -7.52
CA VAL A 31 -23.47 -23.27 -6.75
C VAL A 31 -23.06 -22.05 -7.58
N LEU A 32 -23.13 -20.87 -6.96
CA LEU A 32 -22.71 -19.62 -7.58
C LEU A 32 -21.21 -19.42 -7.42
N LEU A 33 -20.53 -19.21 -8.53
CA LEU A 33 -19.09 -18.96 -8.62
C LEU A 33 -18.82 -17.58 -9.20
N PHE A 34 -17.70 -16.99 -8.78
CA PHE A 34 -17.18 -15.76 -9.36
C PHE A 34 -15.78 -16.03 -9.94
N LEU A 35 -15.62 -15.85 -11.24
CA LEU A 35 -14.40 -16.10 -11.98
C LEU A 35 -13.59 -14.80 -12.06
N ASN A 36 -12.36 -14.87 -11.56
CA ASN A 36 -11.36 -13.82 -11.65
C ASN A 36 -10.30 -14.30 -12.64
N ILE A 37 -10.29 -13.70 -13.83
CA ILE A 37 -9.36 -14.08 -14.90
C ILE A 37 -8.18 -13.11 -14.87
N PHE A 38 -6.97 -13.68 -14.88
CA PHE A 38 -5.71 -12.93 -14.93
C PHE A 38 -4.95 -13.25 -16.22
N GLU A 39 -4.39 -12.24 -16.86
CA GLU A 39 -3.34 -12.34 -17.87
C GLU A 39 -1.98 -12.43 -17.18
N ILE A 40 -1.19 -13.45 -17.50
CA ILE A 40 0.12 -13.70 -16.92
C ILE A 40 1.03 -14.24 -18.03
N ASP A 41 2.06 -13.49 -18.42
CA ASP A 41 2.97 -13.86 -19.52
C ASP A 41 2.23 -14.31 -20.80
N ASP A 42 1.24 -13.53 -21.26
CA ASP A 42 0.34 -13.83 -22.38
C ASP A 42 -0.55 -15.08 -22.22
N GLN A 43 -0.60 -15.66 -21.03
CA GLN A 43 -1.45 -16.80 -20.67
C GLN A 43 -2.57 -16.38 -19.73
N ARG A 44 -3.61 -17.22 -19.62
CA ARG A 44 -4.75 -16.96 -18.73
C ARG A 44 -4.75 -17.89 -17.53
N LEU A 45 -5.02 -17.34 -16.35
CA LEU A 45 -5.30 -18.10 -15.13
C LEU A 45 -6.68 -17.72 -14.59
N ILE A 46 -7.50 -18.72 -14.26
CA ILE A 46 -8.81 -18.52 -13.65
C ILE A 46 -8.73 -18.86 -12.16
N ILE A 47 -9.04 -17.87 -11.32
CA ILE A 47 -9.24 -18.02 -9.87
C ILE A 47 -10.71 -17.84 -9.54
N ILE A 48 -11.31 -18.84 -8.91
CA ILE A 48 -12.69 -18.82 -8.44
C ILE A 48 -12.74 -18.29 -7.01
N SER A 49 -13.63 -17.33 -6.77
CA SER A 49 -13.99 -16.81 -5.44
C SER A 49 -15.47 -17.06 -5.11
N PRO A 50 -15.84 -17.11 -3.82
CA PRO A 50 -17.23 -17.34 -3.40
C PRO A 50 -18.09 -16.06 -3.46
N ARG A 51 -17.45 -14.89 -3.50
CA ARG A 51 -18.09 -13.59 -3.71
C ARG A 51 -17.40 -12.82 -4.83
N ILE A 52 -18.09 -11.79 -5.30
CA ILE A 52 -17.59 -10.83 -6.27
C ILE A 52 -16.39 -10.07 -5.71
N ILE A 53 -15.41 -9.83 -6.56
CA ILE A 53 -14.25 -8.97 -6.31
C ILE A 53 -14.27 -7.89 -7.37
N GLU A 54 -14.07 -6.66 -6.92
CA GLU A 54 -14.00 -5.49 -7.78
C GLU A 54 -12.60 -4.87 -7.71
N PHE A 55 -11.95 -4.79 -8.87
CA PHE A 55 -10.61 -4.27 -9.07
C PHE A 55 -10.71 -2.79 -9.47
N SER A 56 -10.35 -1.90 -8.56
CA SER A 56 -10.36 -0.44 -8.80
C SER A 56 -9.30 -0.01 -9.84
N CYS A 57 -9.39 1.22 -10.37
CA CYS A 57 -8.35 1.75 -11.25
C CYS A 57 -6.98 1.89 -10.55
N LEU A 58 -6.95 2.08 -9.22
CA LEU A 58 -5.72 2.07 -8.42
C LEU A 58 -5.15 0.65 -8.29
N THR A 59 -6.05 -0.31 -8.11
CA THR A 59 -5.77 -1.74 -8.04
C THR A 59 -5.11 -2.25 -9.33
N VAL A 60 -5.63 -1.88 -10.50
CA VAL A 60 -5.05 -2.26 -11.81
C VAL A 60 -3.63 -1.71 -12.00
N LYS A 61 -3.29 -0.60 -11.35
CA LYS A 61 -1.96 0.03 -11.41
C LYS A 61 -0.94 -0.59 -10.47
N LEU A 62 -1.39 -1.32 -9.44
CA LEU A 62 -0.49 -2.04 -8.53
C LEU A 62 0.08 -3.27 -9.23
N PHE A 63 -0.76 -4.01 -9.94
CA PHE A 63 -0.37 -5.14 -10.77
C PHE A 63 0.87 -4.87 -11.64
N SER A 64 1.87 -5.76 -11.60
CA SER A 64 3.09 -5.62 -12.41
C SER A 64 2.79 -5.64 -13.91
N SER A 65 3.77 -5.27 -14.73
CA SER A 65 3.67 -5.34 -16.19
C SER A 65 3.18 -6.70 -16.68
N ASN A 66 3.48 -7.77 -15.94
CA ASN A 66 3.32 -9.17 -16.34
C ASN A 66 2.09 -9.86 -15.76
N ILE A 67 1.36 -9.29 -14.81
CA ILE A 67 0.17 -9.90 -14.21
C ILE A 67 -0.96 -8.88 -14.21
N LYS A 68 -2.06 -9.09 -14.93
CA LYS A 68 -3.19 -8.12 -14.97
C LYS A 68 -4.55 -8.80 -14.91
N PRO A 69 -5.53 -8.28 -14.15
CA PRO A 69 -6.89 -8.78 -14.22
C PRO A 69 -7.50 -8.43 -15.59
N VAL A 70 -8.19 -9.37 -16.21
CA VAL A 70 -8.84 -9.18 -17.52
C VAL A 70 -10.10 -8.33 -17.41
N PHE A 71 -10.81 -8.49 -16.29
CA PHE A 71 -12.05 -7.81 -16.02
C PHE A 71 -11.92 -7.04 -14.71
N HIS A 72 -12.51 -5.84 -14.66
CA HIS A 72 -12.60 -5.05 -13.42
C HIS A 72 -13.49 -5.71 -12.37
N ILE A 73 -14.45 -6.53 -12.78
CA ILE A 73 -15.41 -7.17 -11.89
C ILE A 73 -15.42 -8.66 -12.21
N SER A 74 -15.43 -9.52 -11.17
CA SER A 74 -15.50 -10.97 -11.36
C SER A 74 -16.71 -11.39 -12.22
N GLN A 75 -16.49 -12.34 -13.12
CA GLN A 75 -17.58 -12.89 -13.92
C GLN A 75 -18.39 -13.91 -13.12
N ARG A 76 -19.72 -13.80 -13.16
CA ARG A 76 -20.63 -14.69 -12.43
C ARG A 76 -20.91 -15.95 -13.26
N LEU A 77 -20.73 -17.13 -12.66
CA LEU A 77 -21.06 -18.43 -13.27
C LEU A 77 -21.87 -19.30 -12.31
N LEU A 78 -22.89 -19.97 -12.83
CA LEU A 78 -23.68 -20.93 -12.08
C LEU A 78 -23.31 -22.35 -12.53
N VAL A 79 -22.92 -23.21 -11.59
CA VAL A 79 -22.56 -24.60 -11.86
C VAL A 79 -23.45 -25.56 -11.09
N THR A 80 -23.52 -26.81 -11.52
CA THR A 80 -24.17 -27.88 -10.73
C THR A 80 -23.33 -28.24 -9.51
N LEU A 81 -23.97 -28.80 -8.48
CA LEU A 81 -23.27 -29.30 -7.29
C LEU A 81 -22.20 -30.35 -7.64
N GLU A 82 -22.45 -31.20 -8.63
CA GLU A 82 -21.49 -32.21 -9.11
C GLU A 82 -20.28 -31.57 -9.80
N GLN A 83 -20.49 -30.55 -10.63
CA GLN A 83 -19.39 -29.77 -11.20
C GLN A 83 -18.55 -29.07 -10.12
N PHE A 84 -19.19 -28.54 -9.07
CA PHE A 84 -18.47 -27.92 -7.96
C PHE A 84 -17.65 -28.94 -7.15
N LYS A 85 -18.22 -30.12 -6.86
CA LYS A 85 -17.50 -31.24 -6.22
C LYS A 85 -16.27 -31.66 -7.02
N LEU A 86 -16.39 -31.68 -8.34
CA LEU A 86 -15.30 -31.98 -9.25
C LEU A 86 -14.18 -30.92 -9.17
N ILE A 87 -14.53 -29.63 -9.17
CA ILE A 87 -13.58 -28.52 -9.00
C ILE A 87 -12.86 -28.62 -7.64
N LEU A 88 -13.58 -28.92 -6.57
CA LEU A 88 -13.00 -29.10 -5.24
C LEU A 88 -12.00 -30.26 -5.22
N SER A 89 -12.40 -31.40 -5.77
CA SER A 89 -11.56 -32.60 -5.85
C SER A 89 -10.27 -32.34 -6.64
N PHE A 90 -10.39 -31.62 -7.76
CA PHE A 90 -9.25 -31.15 -8.54
C PHE A 90 -8.28 -30.29 -7.72
N ASN A 91 -8.78 -29.28 -7.02
CA ASN A 91 -7.95 -28.38 -6.21
C ASN A 91 -7.27 -29.11 -5.05
N MET A 92 -7.99 -30.00 -4.37
CA MET A 92 -7.45 -30.81 -3.27
C MET A 92 -6.27 -31.67 -3.73
N LEU A 93 -6.40 -32.31 -4.90
CA LEU A 93 -5.38 -33.15 -5.48
C LEU A 93 -4.20 -32.33 -6.03
N LEU A 94 -4.47 -31.24 -6.75
CA LEU A 94 -3.45 -30.33 -7.30
C LEU A 94 -2.59 -29.74 -6.18
N PHE A 95 -3.20 -29.06 -5.20
CA PHE A 95 -2.43 -28.49 -4.08
C PHE A 95 -1.85 -29.55 -3.14
N GLY A 96 -2.39 -30.78 -3.19
CA GLY A 96 -1.74 -31.96 -2.62
C GLY A 96 -0.35 -32.19 -3.20
N ASP A 97 -0.19 -32.10 -4.52
CA ASP A 97 1.09 -32.26 -5.21
C ASP A 97 2.04 -31.06 -4.99
N LEU A 98 1.51 -29.84 -4.95
CA LEU A 98 2.33 -28.61 -4.94
C LEU A 98 2.94 -28.27 -3.56
N TYR A 99 2.43 -28.82 -2.46
CA TYR A 99 2.85 -28.51 -1.08
C TYR A 99 3.63 -29.66 -0.40
N GLN A 100 4.65 -29.31 0.38
CA GLN A 100 5.60 -30.27 0.98
C GLN A 100 5.01 -31.18 2.07
N ASN A 101 4.13 -30.66 2.92
CA ASN A 101 3.66 -31.35 4.13
C ASN A 101 2.60 -32.44 3.83
N ASN A 102 2.36 -32.74 2.56
CA ASN A 102 1.24 -33.55 2.08
C ASN A 102 1.68 -34.90 1.51
N THR A 103 2.74 -35.52 2.06
CA THR A 103 2.97 -36.95 1.83
C THR A 103 1.66 -37.69 2.09
N SER A 104 1.20 -38.56 1.20
CA SER A 104 -0.14 -39.19 1.22
C SER A 104 -0.65 -39.72 2.58
N ARG A 105 0.25 -40.02 3.53
CA ARG A 105 -0.08 -40.39 4.92
C ARG A 105 -0.64 -39.24 5.78
N SER A 106 -0.26 -37.98 5.55
CA SER A 106 -0.74 -36.80 6.32
C SER A 106 -2.08 -36.26 5.83
N ILE A 107 -2.49 -36.59 4.60
CA ILE A 107 -3.76 -36.15 4.02
C ILE A 107 -4.94 -36.64 4.88
N SER A 108 -4.88 -37.83 5.50
CA SER A 108 -6.08 -38.44 6.10
C SER A 108 -6.68 -37.79 7.35
N LYS A 109 -5.99 -36.88 8.06
CA LYS A 109 -6.45 -36.42 9.39
C LYS A 109 -7.07 -35.03 9.47
N ASP A 110 -6.75 -34.11 8.55
CA ASP A 110 -7.14 -32.69 8.70
C ASP A 110 -7.89 -32.09 7.48
N VAL A 111 -8.20 -32.87 6.43
CA VAL A 111 -8.82 -32.34 5.19
C VAL A 111 -10.15 -31.63 5.43
N ARG A 112 -10.32 -30.48 4.77
CA ARG A 112 -11.60 -29.79 4.69
C ARG A 112 -12.66 -30.67 4.03
N ASN A 113 -13.81 -30.82 4.68
CA ASN A 113 -14.96 -31.47 4.07
C ASN A 113 -15.72 -30.48 3.17
N LEU A 114 -16.56 -31.02 2.28
CA LEU A 114 -17.39 -30.23 1.35
C LEU A 114 -18.25 -29.18 2.08
N ASN A 115 -18.80 -29.53 3.23
CA ASN A 115 -19.68 -28.64 4.00
C ASN A 115 -18.96 -27.38 4.48
N SER A 116 -17.64 -27.44 4.72
CA SER A 116 -16.85 -26.26 5.10
C SER A 116 -16.77 -25.17 4.02
N PHE A 117 -17.15 -25.48 2.76
CA PHE A 117 -17.24 -24.49 1.69
C PHE A 117 -18.64 -23.86 1.57
N PHE A 118 -19.64 -24.37 2.30
CA PHE A 118 -21.03 -23.91 2.24
C PHE A 118 -21.55 -23.33 3.56
N ILE A 119 -20.82 -23.52 4.66
CA ILE A 119 -21.20 -23.06 5.99
C ILE A 119 -20.12 -22.10 6.52
N GLU A 120 -20.53 -21.07 7.25
CA GLU A 120 -19.59 -20.19 7.96
C GLU A 120 -18.77 -20.99 8.98
N CYS A 121 -17.45 -20.96 8.84
CA CYS A 121 -16.54 -21.52 9.84
C CYS A 121 -16.16 -20.46 10.87
N PRO A 122 -16.07 -20.82 12.17
CA PRO A 122 -15.66 -19.91 13.23
C PRO A 122 -14.18 -19.49 13.10
N ILE A 123 -13.39 -20.25 12.33
CA ILE A 123 -11.98 -19.98 12.07
C ILE A 123 -11.84 -19.54 10.61
N PRO A 124 -11.05 -18.49 10.31
CA PRO A 124 -10.92 -17.96 8.95
C PRO A 124 -10.36 -18.97 7.95
N GLN A 125 -11.07 -19.19 6.84
CA GLN A 125 -10.68 -20.11 5.78
C GLN A 125 -10.61 -19.37 4.45
N LEU A 126 -9.63 -19.68 3.61
CA LEU A 126 -9.57 -19.16 2.25
C LEU A 126 -10.34 -20.10 1.32
N ASN A 127 -11.32 -19.55 0.61
CA ASN A 127 -12.20 -20.31 -0.28
C ASN A 127 -11.89 -19.99 -1.76
N LEU A 128 -10.62 -19.78 -2.09
CA LEU A 128 -10.16 -19.57 -3.46
C LEU A 128 -9.80 -20.90 -4.13
N LEU A 129 -10.22 -21.09 -5.38
CA LEU A 129 -9.97 -22.29 -6.16
C LEU A 129 -9.36 -21.91 -7.51
N VAL A 130 -8.51 -22.76 -8.07
CA VAL A 130 -7.93 -22.59 -9.40
C VAL A 130 -8.52 -23.62 -10.34
N VAL A 131 -8.73 -23.24 -11.60
CA VAL A 131 -9.20 -24.14 -12.65
C VAL A 131 -8.47 -23.89 -13.97
N PRO A 132 -8.26 -24.93 -14.79
CA PRO A 132 -7.79 -24.74 -16.16
C PRO A 132 -8.88 -24.10 -17.03
N GLY A 133 -8.47 -23.31 -18.01
CA GLY A 133 -9.35 -22.62 -18.94
C GLY A 133 -8.80 -21.26 -19.38
N VAL A 134 -9.42 -20.68 -20.41
CA VAL A 134 -9.03 -19.36 -20.95
C VAL A 134 -10.06 -18.30 -20.54
N TYR A 135 -11.31 -18.45 -20.99
CA TYR A 135 -12.44 -17.57 -20.64
C TYR A 135 -13.54 -18.30 -19.87
N SER A 136 -13.45 -19.62 -19.78
CA SER A 136 -14.39 -20.50 -19.09
C SER A 136 -13.66 -21.71 -18.53
N ILE A 137 -14.29 -22.37 -17.55
CA ILE A 137 -13.75 -23.58 -16.92
C ILE A 137 -13.67 -24.72 -17.94
N ASN A 138 -12.50 -25.34 -18.08
CA ASN A 138 -12.32 -26.56 -18.86
C ASN A 138 -12.62 -27.79 -18.00
N PHE A 139 -13.90 -28.20 -17.95
CA PHE A 139 -14.33 -29.36 -17.15
C PHE A 139 -13.76 -30.69 -17.64
N GLU A 140 -13.49 -30.84 -18.94
CA GLU A 140 -12.91 -32.07 -19.50
C GLU A 140 -11.52 -32.32 -18.92
N GLN A 141 -10.66 -31.31 -18.94
CA GLN A 141 -9.31 -31.40 -18.37
C GLN A 141 -9.34 -31.63 -16.85
N ILE A 142 -10.30 -31.03 -16.14
CA ILE A 142 -10.51 -31.28 -14.70
C ILE A 142 -10.90 -32.75 -14.48
N CYS A 143 -11.86 -33.28 -15.25
CA CYS A 143 -12.27 -34.68 -15.20
C CYS A 143 -11.10 -35.63 -15.46
N GLU A 144 -10.34 -35.39 -16.51
CA GLU A 144 -9.17 -36.21 -16.88
C GLU A 144 -8.14 -36.25 -15.75
N PHE A 145 -7.82 -35.10 -15.15
CA PHE A 145 -6.90 -35.03 -14.02
C PHE A 145 -7.40 -35.80 -12.80
N VAL A 146 -8.67 -35.62 -12.43
CA VAL A 146 -9.25 -36.30 -11.26
C VAL A 146 -9.32 -37.81 -11.49
N GLN A 147 -9.74 -38.26 -12.68
CA GLN A 147 -9.73 -39.68 -13.05
C GLN A 147 -8.32 -40.26 -13.03
N PHE A 148 -7.34 -39.54 -13.56
CA PHE A 148 -5.93 -39.92 -13.49
C PHE A 148 -5.47 -40.17 -12.06
N LYS A 149 -5.77 -39.24 -11.14
CA LYS A 149 -5.36 -39.33 -9.73
C LYS A 149 -6.07 -40.43 -8.95
N LEU A 150 -7.36 -40.66 -9.22
CA LEU A 150 -8.16 -41.61 -8.46
C LEU A 150 -8.10 -43.04 -9.04
N MET A 151 -8.07 -43.18 -10.36
CA MET A 151 -8.10 -44.46 -11.06
C MET A 151 -6.71 -44.95 -11.49
N GLY A 152 -5.67 -44.12 -11.35
CA GLY A 152 -4.29 -44.49 -11.66
C GLY A 152 -4.01 -44.69 -13.15
N LYS A 153 -4.82 -44.11 -14.04
CA LYS A 153 -4.64 -44.19 -15.49
C LYS A 153 -3.27 -43.63 -15.86
N ARG A 154 -2.39 -44.46 -16.44
CA ARG A 154 -1.03 -44.04 -16.79
C ARG A 154 -0.91 -43.78 -18.29
N THR A 155 -0.50 -42.57 -18.66
CA THR A 155 -0.20 -42.21 -20.04
C THR A 155 1.30 -42.16 -20.25
N PRO A 156 1.84 -42.76 -21.34
CA PRO A 156 3.25 -42.65 -21.67
C PRO A 156 3.71 -41.19 -21.70
N TYR A 157 4.92 -40.93 -21.22
CA TYR A 157 5.49 -39.60 -21.25
C TYR A 157 5.60 -39.06 -22.69
N GLN A 158 5.18 -37.81 -22.88
CA GLN A 158 5.38 -37.04 -24.10
C GLN A 158 6.37 -35.89 -23.85
N PRO A 159 7.33 -35.64 -24.76
CA PRO A 159 8.26 -34.52 -24.63
C PRO A 159 7.53 -33.18 -24.41
N GLY A 160 8.00 -32.40 -23.42
CA GLY A 160 7.45 -31.07 -23.09
C GLY A 160 6.39 -31.07 -21.99
N ASN A 161 5.88 -32.24 -21.59
CA ASN A 161 4.98 -32.36 -20.45
C ASN A 161 5.74 -32.44 -19.12
N LEU A 162 5.06 -32.13 -18.02
CA LEU A 162 5.50 -32.56 -16.70
C LEU A 162 5.37 -34.09 -16.59
N ALA A 163 6.19 -34.68 -15.73
CA ALA A 163 6.27 -36.12 -15.59
C ALA A 163 6.17 -36.58 -14.13
N TYR A 164 5.88 -37.86 -13.93
CA TYR A 164 5.99 -38.53 -12.64
C TYR A 164 6.55 -39.94 -12.86
N SER A 165 7.19 -40.49 -11.83
CA SER A 165 7.80 -41.83 -11.90
C SER A 165 6.94 -42.90 -11.20
N GLU A 166 7.40 -43.40 -10.05
CA GLU A 166 6.79 -44.50 -9.30
C GLU A 166 5.51 -44.08 -8.56
N THR A 167 5.45 -42.83 -8.09
CA THR A 167 4.30 -42.29 -7.35
C THR A 167 3.75 -41.05 -8.06
N PRO A 168 2.42 -40.98 -8.28
CA PRO A 168 1.79 -39.86 -9.00
C PRO A 168 1.83 -38.54 -8.23
N TYR A 169 2.30 -38.54 -6.98
CA TYR A 169 2.42 -37.38 -6.09
C TYR A 169 3.80 -36.73 -6.12
N ARG A 170 4.76 -37.32 -6.85
CA ARG A 170 6.10 -36.76 -7.04
C ARG A 170 6.26 -36.29 -8.47
N VAL A 171 5.82 -35.06 -8.72
CA VAL A 171 5.90 -34.44 -10.04
C VAL A 171 7.32 -33.94 -10.29
N CYS A 172 7.81 -34.21 -11.49
CA CYS A 172 9.16 -33.93 -11.94
C CYS A 172 9.14 -33.17 -13.27
N SER A 173 10.09 -32.27 -13.41
CA SER A 173 10.48 -31.69 -14.69
C SER A 173 11.49 -32.62 -15.37
N VAL A 174 11.37 -32.77 -16.69
CA VAL A 174 12.32 -33.53 -17.51
C VAL A 174 13.37 -32.58 -18.04
N LEU A 175 14.63 -32.81 -17.66
CA LEU A 175 15.75 -31.92 -17.96
C LEU A 175 16.47 -32.32 -19.25
N PHE A 176 16.84 -33.60 -19.35
CA PHE A 176 17.67 -34.08 -20.46
C PHE A 176 17.23 -35.49 -20.90
N PRO A 177 16.63 -35.63 -22.10
CA PRO A 177 16.37 -36.93 -22.70
C PRO A 177 17.65 -37.50 -23.31
N PHE A 178 17.85 -38.81 -23.23
CA PHE A 178 19.01 -39.49 -23.81
C PHE A 178 18.72 -40.96 -24.12
N ASP A 179 19.57 -41.56 -24.94
CA ASP A 179 19.50 -42.97 -25.33
C ASP A 179 20.79 -43.74 -24.98
N LYS A 180 20.87 -45.00 -25.42
CA LYS A 180 22.03 -45.87 -25.19
C LYS A 180 23.32 -45.39 -25.87
N GLN A 181 23.23 -44.48 -26.85
CA GLN A 181 24.39 -44.00 -27.64
C GLN A 181 24.82 -42.60 -27.24
N THR A 182 24.04 -41.91 -26.41
CA THR A 182 24.27 -40.50 -26.06
C THR A 182 25.62 -40.35 -25.31
N PRO A 183 26.58 -39.57 -25.86
CA PRO A 183 27.88 -39.37 -25.23
C PRO A 183 27.77 -38.68 -23.86
N LEU A 184 28.59 -39.11 -22.89
CA LEU A 184 28.66 -38.46 -21.57
C LEU A 184 28.99 -36.95 -21.68
N LEU A 185 29.82 -36.60 -22.67
CA LEU A 185 30.22 -35.23 -22.94
C LEU A 185 29.03 -34.30 -23.23
N ASN A 186 28.00 -34.77 -23.95
CA ASN A 186 26.83 -33.98 -24.28
C ASN A 186 26.05 -33.57 -23.01
N PHE A 187 25.97 -34.48 -22.04
CA PHE A 187 25.32 -34.20 -20.76
C PHE A 187 26.13 -33.20 -19.93
N PHE A 188 27.46 -33.30 -19.94
CA PHE A 188 28.32 -32.35 -19.23
C PHE A 188 28.24 -30.95 -19.84
N PHE A 189 28.19 -30.83 -21.16
CA PHE A 189 27.89 -29.55 -21.82
C PHE A 189 26.51 -29.02 -21.44
N TYR A 190 25.48 -29.86 -21.43
CA TYR A 190 24.15 -29.45 -20.96
C TYR A 190 24.18 -28.85 -19.54
N LEU A 191 24.97 -29.42 -18.61
CA LEU A 191 25.11 -28.89 -17.26
C LEU A 191 25.81 -27.52 -17.21
N ILE A 192 26.79 -27.29 -18.08
CA ILE A 192 27.50 -26.00 -18.20
C ILE A 192 26.61 -24.95 -18.88
N ASP A 193 25.96 -25.30 -19.97
CA ASP A 193 25.07 -24.42 -20.73
C ASP A 193 23.89 -23.92 -19.88
N ASN A 194 23.47 -24.73 -18.90
CA ASN A 194 22.45 -24.36 -17.92
C ASN A 194 23.01 -23.80 -16.61
N SER A 195 24.31 -23.42 -16.58
CA SER A 195 24.97 -22.77 -15.45
C SER A 195 24.89 -23.55 -14.12
N ILE A 196 24.77 -24.88 -14.18
CA ILE A 196 24.80 -25.75 -12.99
C ILE A 196 26.25 -25.91 -12.50
N PHE A 197 27.22 -25.89 -13.43
CA PHE A 197 28.66 -25.91 -13.19
C PHE A 197 29.35 -24.87 -14.09
N GLN A 198 30.48 -24.32 -13.64
CA GLN A 198 31.18 -23.25 -14.36
C GLN A 198 32.02 -23.76 -15.53
N ASN A 199 32.63 -24.94 -15.39
CA ASN A 199 33.52 -25.49 -16.41
C ASN A 199 33.67 -27.01 -16.27
N MET A 200 34.35 -27.63 -17.25
CA MET A 200 34.57 -29.07 -17.29
C MET A 200 35.42 -29.58 -16.13
N ASN A 201 36.39 -28.80 -15.64
CA ASN A 201 37.25 -29.20 -14.52
C ASN A 201 36.42 -29.35 -13.23
N GLU A 202 35.50 -28.40 -12.96
CA GLU A 202 34.58 -28.49 -11.82
C GLU A 202 33.70 -29.76 -11.90
N LEU A 203 33.22 -30.11 -13.09
CA LEU A 203 32.44 -31.33 -13.33
C LEU A 203 33.27 -32.61 -13.10
N GLN A 204 34.50 -32.65 -13.61
CA GLN A 204 35.40 -33.78 -13.45
C GLN A 204 35.78 -33.99 -11.98
N ASP A 205 36.04 -32.90 -11.24
CA ASP A 205 36.35 -32.93 -9.81
C ASP A 205 35.15 -33.34 -8.96
N HIS A 206 33.95 -32.86 -9.32
CA HIS A 206 32.71 -33.16 -8.61
C HIS A 206 32.29 -34.63 -8.81
N TYR A 207 32.31 -35.12 -10.06
CA TYR A 207 31.93 -36.51 -10.37
C TYR A 207 33.08 -37.51 -10.26
N LYS A 208 34.30 -37.04 -9.97
CA LYS A 208 35.52 -37.86 -9.87
C LYS A 208 35.83 -38.63 -11.18
N VAL A 209 35.77 -37.93 -12.31
CA VAL A 209 35.99 -38.51 -13.66
C VAL A 209 37.28 -37.97 -14.27
N GLU A 210 38.32 -38.79 -14.33
CA GLU A 210 39.63 -38.41 -14.89
C GLU A 210 39.60 -38.19 -16.42
N THR A 211 38.85 -39.01 -17.16
CA THR A 211 38.66 -38.86 -18.61
C THR A 211 37.20 -39.02 -19.01
N ILE A 212 36.68 -38.07 -19.78
CA ILE A 212 35.28 -38.07 -20.22
C ILE A 212 35.17 -38.89 -21.50
N LYS A 213 34.90 -40.19 -21.35
CA LYS A 213 34.72 -41.15 -22.45
C LYS A 213 33.52 -42.04 -22.17
N GLY A 214 32.97 -42.64 -23.24
CA GLY A 214 31.82 -43.52 -23.16
C GLY A 214 30.46 -42.80 -23.18
N THR A 215 29.41 -43.56 -22.95
CA THR A 215 28.03 -43.07 -22.99
C THR A 215 27.54 -42.63 -21.61
N LEU A 216 26.53 -41.76 -21.57
CA LEU A 216 25.91 -41.32 -20.32
C LEU A 216 25.33 -42.51 -19.53
N LEU A 217 24.73 -43.47 -20.23
CA LEU A 217 24.13 -44.65 -19.61
C LEU A 217 25.18 -45.53 -18.92
N GLU A 218 26.32 -45.79 -19.57
CA GLU A 218 27.43 -46.54 -18.97
C GLU A 218 27.96 -45.85 -17.71
N PHE A 219 28.11 -44.52 -17.75
CA PHE A 219 28.55 -43.74 -16.60
C PHE A 219 27.60 -43.85 -15.39
N LEU A 220 26.29 -43.80 -15.63
CA LEU A 220 25.26 -43.94 -14.59
C LEU A 220 25.17 -45.36 -14.03
N LEU A 221 25.47 -46.39 -14.83
CA LEU A 221 25.35 -47.81 -14.46
C LEU A 221 26.63 -48.44 -13.89
N ASN A 222 27.78 -47.77 -14.02
CA ASN A 222 29.07 -48.35 -13.61
C ASN A 222 29.13 -48.61 -12.09
N LYS A 223 29.01 -49.88 -11.70
CA LYS A 223 29.02 -50.32 -10.29
C LYS A 223 30.42 -50.24 -9.64
N ASP A 224 31.47 -50.26 -10.45
CA ASP A 224 32.87 -50.25 -10.01
C ASP A 224 33.52 -48.86 -10.16
N GLY A 225 32.73 -47.83 -10.49
CA GLY A 225 33.21 -46.46 -10.64
C GLY A 225 33.63 -45.81 -9.31
N PRO A 226 34.45 -44.75 -9.34
CA PRO A 226 34.92 -44.05 -8.14
C PRO A 226 33.75 -43.54 -7.29
N PRO A 227 33.97 -43.26 -5.98
CA PRO A 227 32.95 -42.69 -5.10
C PRO A 227 32.59 -41.28 -5.55
N SER A 228 31.66 -41.20 -6.50
CA SER A 228 31.05 -39.98 -7.01
C SER A 228 30.00 -39.44 -6.05
N ASP A 229 29.37 -38.30 -6.39
CA ASP A 229 28.25 -37.70 -5.64
C ASP A 229 27.22 -38.75 -5.15
N SER A 230 26.73 -38.52 -3.93
CA SER A 230 25.72 -39.35 -3.25
C SER A 230 24.48 -39.67 -4.11
N SER A 231 24.09 -38.77 -5.01
CA SER A 231 22.96 -38.93 -5.94
C SER A 231 23.20 -40.02 -6.97
N ILE A 232 24.40 -40.05 -7.59
CA ILE A 232 24.78 -41.10 -8.55
C ILE A 232 24.89 -42.46 -7.86
N GLN A 233 25.41 -42.51 -6.64
CA GLN A 233 25.48 -43.76 -5.88
C GLN A 233 24.09 -44.32 -5.55
N LEU A 234 23.12 -43.44 -5.25
CA LEU A 234 21.71 -43.84 -5.07
C LEU A 234 21.09 -44.37 -6.35
N ILE A 235 21.37 -43.71 -7.49
CA ILE A 235 20.95 -44.16 -8.82
C ILE A 235 21.50 -45.58 -9.08
N ARG A 236 22.82 -45.79 -8.92
CA ARG A 236 23.46 -47.11 -9.10
C ARG A 236 22.85 -48.21 -8.24
N LYS A 237 22.39 -47.88 -7.03
CA LYS A 237 21.77 -48.84 -6.09
C LYS A 237 20.30 -49.15 -6.37
N LYS A 238 19.55 -48.24 -6.99
CA LYS A 238 18.08 -48.35 -7.17
C LYS A 238 17.62 -48.56 -8.61
N ILE A 239 18.52 -48.54 -9.58
CA ILE A 239 18.15 -48.70 -10.99
C ILE A 239 17.56 -50.08 -11.28
N ASN A 240 16.41 -50.08 -11.94
CA ASN A 240 15.80 -51.26 -12.56
C ASN A 240 15.43 -50.89 -14.01
N ILE A 241 16.19 -51.34 -15.01
CA ILE A 241 15.97 -51.01 -16.43
C ILE A 241 15.33 -52.21 -17.12
N SER A 242 14.23 -51.99 -17.86
CA SER A 242 13.67 -53.02 -18.72
C SER A 242 14.54 -53.20 -19.96
N LYS A 243 14.61 -54.43 -20.51
CA LYS A 243 15.36 -54.70 -21.74
C LYS A 243 14.83 -53.90 -22.93
N ASP A 244 13.54 -53.56 -22.90
CA ASP A 244 12.82 -52.84 -23.95
C ASP A 244 12.96 -51.31 -23.86
N ASP A 245 13.58 -50.79 -22.79
CA ASP A 245 13.79 -49.34 -22.66
C ASP A 245 14.85 -48.88 -23.68
N THR A 246 14.43 -47.98 -24.58
CA THR A 246 15.29 -47.36 -25.60
C THR A 246 15.60 -45.90 -25.30
N GLN A 247 14.77 -45.25 -24.50
CA GLN A 247 14.90 -43.85 -24.09
C GLN A 247 14.99 -43.73 -22.56
N PHE A 248 15.76 -42.75 -22.11
CA PHE A 248 16.04 -42.46 -20.72
C PHE A 248 15.96 -40.96 -20.46
N TYR A 249 15.70 -40.61 -19.21
CA TYR A 249 15.44 -39.22 -18.84
C TYR A 249 16.18 -38.87 -17.56
N ILE A 250 16.91 -37.77 -17.62
CA ILE A 250 17.32 -37.04 -16.44
C ILE A 250 16.16 -36.15 -16.01
N ILE A 251 15.72 -36.34 -14.76
CA ILE A 251 14.57 -35.64 -14.19
C ILE A 251 14.97 -34.91 -12.93
N GLN A 252 14.19 -33.89 -12.60
CA GLN A 252 14.33 -33.13 -11.37
C GLN A 252 12.97 -32.97 -10.72
N GLN A 253 12.89 -33.26 -9.41
CA GLN A 253 11.67 -33.03 -8.66
C GLN A 253 11.38 -31.54 -8.59
N MET A 254 10.13 -31.16 -8.86
CA MET A 254 9.68 -29.77 -8.72
C MET A 254 9.82 -29.32 -7.26
N LYS A 255 10.19 -28.06 -7.06
CA LYS A 255 10.21 -27.46 -5.72
C LYS A 255 8.78 -27.29 -5.22
N HIS A 256 8.60 -27.33 -3.90
CA HIS A 256 7.29 -27.00 -3.31
C HIS A 256 7.05 -25.50 -3.33
N LEU A 257 5.77 -25.13 -3.41
CA LEU A 257 5.32 -23.74 -3.53
C LEU A 257 5.89 -22.85 -2.39
N ASN A 258 6.00 -23.38 -1.17
CA ASN A 258 6.55 -22.68 0.00
C ASN A 258 8.07 -22.45 -0.01
N TYR A 259 8.83 -23.13 -0.88
CA TYR A 259 10.29 -22.98 -0.95
C TYR A 259 10.74 -21.94 -1.98
N MET A 260 9.88 -21.57 -2.92
CA MET A 260 10.23 -20.73 -4.05
C MET A 260 10.35 -19.25 -3.71
N HIS A 261 9.46 -18.79 -2.84
CA HIS A 261 9.25 -17.38 -2.60
C HIS A 261 9.70 -16.97 -1.19
N GLN A 262 10.82 -17.53 -0.73
CA GLN A 262 11.39 -17.19 0.58
C GLN A 262 11.73 -15.70 0.66
N ASP A 263 12.16 -15.10 -0.45
CA ASP A 263 12.61 -13.71 -0.53
C ASP A 263 11.76 -12.86 -1.51
N ALA A 264 10.54 -13.32 -1.85
CA ALA A 264 9.67 -12.55 -2.75
C ALA A 264 9.00 -11.38 -2.02
N ASP A 265 9.01 -10.22 -2.65
CA ASP A 265 8.26 -9.03 -2.23
C ASP A 265 6.90 -8.99 -2.92
N TYR A 266 5.89 -9.56 -2.26
CA TYR A 266 4.53 -9.70 -2.77
C TYR A 266 3.78 -8.38 -2.97
N ALA A 267 4.22 -7.28 -2.35
CA ALA A 267 3.59 -5.97 -2.52
C ALA A 267 4.09 -5.26 -3.78
N ASN A 268 5.39 -5.36 -4.05
CA ASN A 268 6.05 -4.76 -5.21
C ASN A 268 6.09 -5.68 -6.43
N PHE A 269 5.41 -6.82 -6.36
CA PHE A 269 5.39 -7.86 -7.41
C PHE A 269 6.77 -8.41 -7.74
N TYR A 270 7.71 -8.20 -6.83
CA TYR A 270 9.11 -8.43 -7.08
C TYR A 270 9.52 -9.79 -6.55
N CYS A 271 9.97 -10.66 -7.44
CA CYS A 271 10.60 -11.90 -7.07
C CYS A 271 11.92 -12.02 -7.82
N GLN A 272 13.03 -11.85 -7.09
CA GLN A 272 14.39 -11.93 -7.64
C GLN A 272 14.63 -13.17 -8.51
N THR A 273 13.93 -14.26 -8.22
CA THR A 273 14.07 -15.56 -8.91
C THR A 273 13.12 -15.77 -10.09
N CYS A 274 12.12 -14.91 -10.29
CA CYS A 274 11.11 -15.04 -11.35
C CYS A 274 11.11 -13.87 -12.35
N GLU A 275 11.70 -12.72 -12.00
CA GLU A 275 11.81 -11.57 -12.91
C GLU A 275 13.03 -11.63 -13.85
N SER A 276 13.94 -12.58 -13.65
CA SER A 276 14.90 -12.90 -14.70
C SER A 276 14.15 -13.60 -15.83
N ASN A 277 14.05 -12.93 -16.99
CA ASN A 277 13.43 -13.41 -18.23
C ASN A 277 13.98 -14.76 -18.78
N THR A 278 14.72 -15.54 -18.00
CA THR A 278 15.60 -16.58 -18.52
C THR A 278 15.37 -17.99 -18.00
N LYS A 279 14.46 -18.30 -17.05
CA LYS A 279 13.88 -19.65 -16.78
C LYS A 279 13.19 -19.68 -15.40
N CYS A 280 12.01 -20.30 -15.31
CA CYS A 280 11.28 -20.44 -14.05
C CYS A 280 12.02 -21.35 -13.05
N SER A 281 12.29 -20.83 -11.85
CA SER A 281 12.97 -21.57 -10.78
C SER A 281 12.11 -22.68 -10.13
N PHE A 282 10.79 -22.71 -10.38
CA PHE A 282 9.85 -23.71 -9.88
C PHE A 282 9.97 -25.03 -10.64
N LEU A 283 10.15 -24.93 -11.97
CA LEU A 283 10.35 -26.06 -12.88
C LEU A 283 11.83 -26.43 -13.07
N GLN A 284 12.75 -25.53 -12.75
CA GLN A 284 14.19 -25.73 -12.92
C GLN A 284 14.97 -25.26 -11.69
N SER A 285 15.83 -26.11 -11.14
CA SER A 285 16.68 -25.78 -10.00
C SER A 285 18.14 -26.02 -10.35
N ASN A 286 19.01 -25.09 -9.95
CA ASN A 286 20.47 -25.24 -9.97
C ASN A 286 20.97 -26.28 -8.94
N ASN A 287 20.10 -27.17 -8.48
CA ASN A 287 20.46 -28.18 -7.50
C ASN A 287 21.28 -29.26 -8.24
N LYS A 288 22.44 -29.58 -7.67
CA LYS A 288 23.34 -30.61 -8.19
C LYS A 288 22.76 -32.03 -8.05
N GLN A 289 21.64 -32.21 -7.35
CA GLN A 289 20.94 -33.49 -7.26
C GLN A 289 20.16 -33.81 -8.54
N ILE A 290 20.55 -34.92 -9.18
CA ILE A 290 20.01 -35.40 -10.44
C ILE A 290 19.27 -36.72 -10.20
N PHE A 291 18.09 -36.89 -10.79
CA PHE A 291 17.35 -38.15 -10.77
C PHE A 291 17.30 -38.77 -12.16
N PHE A 292 17.20 -40.10 -12.22
CA PHE A 292 17.15 -40.88 -13.44
C PHE A 292 15.84 -41.67 -13.51
N ALA A 293 15.23 -41.74 -14.69
CA ALA A 293 14.10 -42.60 -14.98
C ALA A 293 14.22 -43.18 -16.40
N SER A 294 13.84 -44.44 -16.58
CA SER A 294 13.67 -45.02 -17.91
C SER A 294 12.29 -44.71 -18.49
N GLN A 295 12.13 -44.91 -19.81
CA GLN A 295 10.85 -44.71 -20.49
C GLN A 295 9.69 -45.47 -19.85
N SER A 296 9.87 -46.73 -19.45
CA SER A 296 8.84 -47.54 -18.79
C SER A 296 8.46 -47.04 -17.38
N GLN A 297 9.32 -46.23 -16.76
CA GLN A 297 9.13 -45.68 -15.43
C GLN A 297 8.52 -44.27 -15.45
N LEU A 298 8.45 -43.61 -16.60
CA LEU A 298 8.08 -42.20 -16.70
C LEU A 298 6.73 -42.03 -17.42
N TYR A 299 5.85 -41.24 -16.82
CA TYR A 299 4.49 -41.02 -17.31
C TYR A 299 4.15 -39.54 -17.34
N SER A 300 3.29 -39.14 -18.28
CA SER A 300 2.86 -37.74 -18.41
C SER A 300 1.90 -37.32 -17.31
N TYR A 301 2.18 -36.16 -16.71
CA TYR A 301 1.24 -35.45 -15.86
C TYR A 301 0.13 -34.84 -16.73
N PRO A 302 -1.16 -35.03 -16.41
CA PRO A 302 -2.27 -34.70 -17.31
C PRO A 302 -2.68 -33.22 -17.25
N LEU A 303 -1.74 -32.31 -16.95
CA LEU A 303 -1.95 -30.87 -16.98
C LEU A 303 -0.83 -30.21 -17.78
N ALA A 304 -1.18 -29.13 -18.48
CA ALA A 304 -0.21 -28.35 -19.23
C ALA A 304 0.87 -27.78 -18.30
N THR A 305 2.14 -27.92 -18.70
CA THR A 305 3.30 -27.40 -17.96
C THR A 305 3.13 -25.92 -17.64
N VAL A 306 2.64 -25.13 -18.60
CA VAL A 306 2.37 -23.69 -18.45
C VAL A 306 1.36 -23.39 -17.35
N PHE A 307 0.27 -24.16 -17.24
CA PHE A 307 -0.73 -23.95 -16.20
C PHE A 307 -0.14 -24.19 -14.80
N VAL A 308 0.57 -25.31 -14.63
CA VAL A 308 1.18 -25.67 -13.34
C VAL A 308 2.28 -24.69 -12.96
N ASP A 309 3.05 -24.22 -13.95
CA ASP A 309 4.08 -23.20 -13.79
C ASP A 309 3.51 -21.89 -13.27
N ILE A 310 2.48 -21.37 -13.94
CA ILE A 310 1.81 -20.11 -13.56
C ILE A 310 1.24 -20.24 -12.14
N VAL A 311 0.52 -21.33 -11.84
CA VAL A 311 0.01 -21.58 -10.48
C VAL A 311 1.13 -21.62 -9.45
N GLY A 312 2.23 -22.32 -9.75
CA GLY A 312 3.39 -22.40 -8.88
C GLY A 312 4.03 -21.04 -8.60
N ARG A 313 4.14 -20.17 -9.61
CA ARG A 313 4.78 -18.85 -9.52
C ARG A 313 3.92 -17.77 -8.88
N VAL A 314 2.62 -17.72 -9.20
CA VAL A 314 1.80 -16.53 -8.90
C VAL A 314 0.70 -16.75 -7.88
N PHE A 315 0.36 -18.00 -7.54
CA PHE A 315 -0.83 -18.27 -6.71
C PHE A 315 -0.78 -17.57 -5.34
N GLN A 316 0.36 -17.62 -4.66
CA GLN A 316 0.54 -16.92 -3.38
C GLN A 316 0.47 -15.40 -3.51
N GLN A 317 1.07 -14.83 -4.56
CA GLN A 317 1.00 -13.40 -4.87
C GLN A 317 -0.44 -12.96 -5.10
N LEU A 318 -1.18 -13.68 -5.93
CA LEU A 318 -2.58 -13.38 -6.23
C LEU A 318 -3.49 -13.49 -5.00
N ILE A 319 -3.26 -14.46 -4.10
CA ILE A 319 -4.03 -14.54 -2.83
C ILE A 319 -3.82 -13.28 -1.98
N CYS A 320 -2.57 -12.85 -1.80
CA CYS A 320 -2.24 -11.66 -1.00
C CYS A 320 -2.93 -10.40 -1.55
N LEU A 321 -2.91 -10.24 -2.88
CA LEU A 321 -3.54 -9.13 -3.58
C LEU A 321 -5.06 -9.19 -3.47
N MET A 322 -5.66 -10.34 -3.74
CA MET A 322 -7.10 -10.51 -3.58
C MET A 322 -7.52 -10.24 -2.13
N LYS A 323 -6.72 -10.61 -1.12
CA LYS A 323 -6.97 -10.28 0.30
C LYS A 323 -6.99 -8.77 0.53
N PHE A 324 -6.00 -8.05 -0.02
CA PHE A 324 -5.97 -6.59 0.04
C PHE A 324 -7.22 -5.96 -0.57
N TYR A 325 -7.58 -6.36 -1.79
CA TYR A 325 -8.73 -5.80 -2.49
C TYR A 325 -10.05 -6.13 -1.80
N ALA A 326 -10.17 -7.33 -1.22
CA ALA A 326 -11.33 -7.67 -0.41
C ALA A 326 -11.45 -6.78 0.84
N TYR A 327 -10.35 -6.42 1.50
CA TYR A 327 -10.37 -5.45 2.61
C TYR A 327 -10.76 -4.04 2.15
N ALA A 328 -10.17 -3.55 1.05
CA ALA A 328 -10.51 -2.26 0.47
C ALA A 328 -11.99 -2.19 0.06
N GLN A 329 -12.50 -3.22 -0.59
CA GLN A 329 -13.91 -3.32 -0.99
C GLN A 329 -14.84 -3.40 0.23
N ASN A 330 -14.44 -4.08 1.31
CA ASN A 330 -15.22 -4.13 2.54
C ASN A 330 -15.30 -2.76 3.21
N ALA A 331 -14.16 -2.08 3.36
CA ALA A 331 -14.11 -0.73 3.91
C ALA A 331 -14.92 0.24 3.06
N SER A 332 -14.78 0.14 1.74
CA SER A 332 -15.58 0.88 0.77
C SER A 332 -17.08 0.61 0.96
N TYR A 333 -17.55 -0.65 0.96
CA TYR A 333 -18.98 -0.96 1.14
C TYR A 333 -19.55 -0.47 2.48
N LYS A 334 -18.76 -0.56 3.56
CA LYS A 334 -19.19 -0.09 4.88
C LYS A 334 -19.35 1.43 4.93
N ILE A 335 -18.46 2.17 4.28
CA ILE A 335 -18.39 3.63 4.39
C ILE A 335 -19.14 4.34 3.23
N GLN A 336 -19.08 3.81 2.00
CA GLN A 336 -19.70 4.38 0.79
C GLN A 336 -21.22 4.47 0.81
N LYS A 337 -21.90 3.72 1.70
CA LYS A 337 -23.33 3.95 1.94
C LYS A 337 -23.64 5.36 2.43
N LEU A 338 -22.63 6.06 2.95
CA LEU A 338 -22.78 7.37 3.58
C LEU A 338 -21.85 8.39 2.91
N ALA A 339 -20.56 8.09 2.77
CA ALA A 339 -19.55 9.03 2.26
C ALA A 339 -18.79 8.48 1.05
N THR A 340 -18.55 9.29 0.02
CA THR A 340 -17.69 8.88 -1.10
C THR A 340 -16.24 8.84 -0.63
N LEU A 341 -15.56 7.71 -0.79
CA LEU A 341 -14.14 7.58 -0.48
C LEU A 341 -13.34 7.39 -1.77
N GLN A 342 -12.27 8.17 -1.90
CA GLN A 342 -11.20 7.92 -2.87
C GLN A 342 -9.96 7.39 -2.15
N ARG A 343 -9.13 6.61 -2.85
CA ARG A 343 -7.83 6.12 -2.33
C ARG A 343 -7.97 5.30 -1.04
N ILE A 344 -9.03 4.51 -0.91
CA ILE A 344 -9.26 3.65 0.27
C ILE A 344 -8.11 2.66 0.47
N GLU A 345 -7.54 2.15 -0.62
CA GLU A 345 -6.39 1.26 -0.63
C GLU A 345 -5.18 1.89 0.08
N GLU A 346 -4.95 3.18 -0.14
CA GLU A 346 -3.87 3.94 0.50
C GLU A 346 -4.17 4.19 1.98
N ALA A 347 -5.41 4.61 2.30
CA ALA A 347 -5.83 4.92 3.66
C ALA A 347 -5.76 3.71 4.61
N ILE A 348 -5.95 2.48 4.11
CA ILE A 348 -5.88 1.25 4.93
C ILE A 348 -4.50 0.57 4.91
N SER A 349 -3.52 1.13 4.20
CA SER A 349 -2.18 0.54 4.05
C SER A 349 -1.18 1.18 4.99
N CYS A 350 -0.55 0.38 5.86
CA CYS A 350 0.51 0.86 6.75
C CYS A 350 1.86 0.96 6.02
N PRO A 351 2.80 1.80 6.50
CA PRO A 351 4.15 1.92 5.93
C PRO A 351 4.94 0.60 5.88
N SER A 352 4.65 -0.31 6.81
CA SER A 352 5.24 -1.66 6.86
C SER A 352 4.65 -2.63 5.82
N TYR A 353 3.55 -2.27 5.16
CA TYR A 353 3.01 -2.97 4.00
C TYR A 353 3.52 -2.35 2.69
N ASP A 354 3.33 -1.04 2.53
CA ASP A 354 3.73 -0.27 1.34
C ASP A 354 4.50 0.99 1.80
N GLN A 355 5.76 1.10 1.39
CA GLN A 355 6.60 2.26 1.76
C GLN A 355 6.37 3.47 0.84
N GLU A 356 5.95 3.23 -0.40
CA GLU A 356 5.79 4.26 -1.43
C GLU A 356 4.42 4.94 -1.31
N ARG A 357 3.37 4.15 -1.03
CA ARG A 357 2.00 4.64 -1.00
C ARG A 357 1.20 4.05 0.16
N ASN A 358 1.18 4.77 1.27
CA ASN A 358 0.49 4.38 2.50
C ASN A 358 -0.34 5.53 3.08
N TYR A 359 -0.96 5.27 4.24
CA TYR A 359 -1.89 6.19 4.86
C TYR A 359 -1.30 7.56 5.24
N GLN A 360 0.03 7.69 5.35
CA GLN A 360 0.65 8.83 6.04
C GLN A 360 0.43 10.19 5.35
N ASN A 361 0.37 10.24 4.01
CA ASN A 361 0.07 11.51 3.34
C ASN A 361 -1.40 11.92 3.49
N LEU A 362 -2.31 10.94 3.50
CA LEU A 362 -3.73 11.17 3.79
C LEU A 362 -3.96 11.50 5.27
N GLU A 363 -3.16 10.94 6.18
CA GLU A 363 -3.14 11.26 7.62
C GLU A 363 -2.83 12.74 7.83
N VAL A 364 -1.76 13.26 7.22
CA VAL A 364 -1.39 14.69 7.34
C VAL A 364 -2.54 15.60 6.88
N LEU A 365 -3.19 15.27 5.76
CA LEU A 365 -4.35 16.03 5.29
C LEU A 365 -5.56 15.88 6.22
N GLY A 366 -5.83 14.64 6.66
CA GLY A 366 -6.94 14.31 7.54
C GLY A 366 -6.85 14.96 8.92
N ASP A 367 -5.65 15.03 9.50
CA ASP A 367 -5.36 15.74 10.75
C ASP A 367 -5.77 17.21 10.64
N SER A 368 -5.33 17.92 9.60
CA SER A 368 -5.71 19.32 9.38
C SER A 368 -7.21 19.52 9.16
N VAL A 369 -7.88 18.59 8.45
CA VAL A 369 -9.34 18.62 8.27
C VAL A 369 -10.06 18.42 9.61
N ILE A 370 -9.65 17.43 10.41
CA ILE A 370 -10.22 17.16 11.73
C ILE A 370 -10.00 18.36 12.65
N LYS A 371 -8.78 18.91 12.68
CA LYS A 371 -8.41 20.10 13.46
C LYS A 371 -9.33 21.27 13.13
N TYR A 372 -9.55 21.57 11.85
CA TYR A 372 -10.45 22.64 11.43
C TYR A 372 -11.92 22.39 11.84
N ILE A 373 -12.50 21.24 11.49
CA ILE A 373 -13.91 20.95 11.78
C ILE A 373 -14.19 20.98 13.29
N VAL A 374 -13.27 20.42 14.09
CA VAL A 374 -13.38 20.43 15.55
C VAL A 374 -13.22 21.86 16.10
N SER A 375 -12.27 22.63 15.59
CA SER A 375 -12.06 24.02 16.04
C SER A 375 -13.28 24.89 15.73
N ALA A 376 -13.82 24.80 14.51
CA ALA A 376 -15.05 25.49 14.12
C ALA A 376 -16.23 25.09 15.02
N MET A 377 -16.45 23.79 15.24
CA MET A 377 -17.53 23.30 16.11
C MET A 377 -17.42 23.79 17.56
N LEU A 378 -16.20 23.83 18.11
CA LEU A 378 -16.00 24.29 19.48
C LEU A 378 -16.14 25.82 19.59
N PHE A 379 -15.70 26.56 18.58
CA PHE A 379 -15.82 28.00 18.50
C PHE A 379 -17.28 28.48 18.47
N GLU A 380 -18.15 27.71 17.82
CA GLU A 380 -19.60 27.95 17.76
C GLU A 380 -20.30 27.86 19.11
N ASP A 381 -19.80 27.07 20.06
CA ASP A 381 -20.45 26.89 21.35
C ASP A 381 -20.21 28.13 22.23
N PRO A 382 -21.26 28.92 22.56
CA PRO A 382 -21.12 30.14 23.35
C PRO A 382 -20.64 29.87 24.77
N LYS A 383 -20.66 28.62 25.24
CA LYS A 383 -20.11 28.23 26.56
C LYS A 383 -18.59 28.24 26.59
N ASN A 384 -17.93 28.17 25.44
CA ASN A 384 -16.48 28.18 25.33
C ASN A 384 -15.99 29.62 25.16
N THR A 385 -15.76 30.29 26.29
CA THR A 385 -15.49 31.74 26.33
C THR A 385 -14.00 32.09 26.26
N THR A 386 -13.10 31.11 26.44
CA THR A 386 -11.65 31.36 26.43
C THR A 386 -10.92 30.41 25.48
N GLU A 387 -9.79 30.85 24.93
CA GLU A 387 -8.90 30.02 24.11
C GLU A 387 -8.49 28.74 24.84
N SER A 388 -8.12 28.87 26.12
CA SER A 388 -7.65 27.73 26.92
C SER A 388 -8.69 26.61 27.05
N GLN A 389 -9.99 26.95 27.12
CA GLN A 389 -11.09 25.99 27.11
C GLN A 389 -11.23 25.32 25.74
N LEU A 390 -11.21 26.12 24.67
CA LEU A 390 -11.30 25.66 23.28
C LEU A 390 -10.18 24.68 22.96
N SER A 391 -8.93 25.05 23.26
CA SER A 391 -7.75 24.20 23.06
C SER A 391 -7.79 22.92 23.89
N SER A 392 -8.21 22.99 25.16
CA SER A 392 -8.38 21.80 26.00
C SER A 392 -9.42 20.82 25.45
N LEU A 393 -10.55 21.33 24.95
CA LEU A 393 -11.62 20.51 24.35
C LEU A 393 -11.20 19.95 22.99
N ARG A 394 -10.50 20.74 22.17
CA ARG A 394 -9.95 20.32 20.88
C ARG A 394 -9.04 19.12 21.07
N ILE A 395 -8.04 19.25 21.97
CA ILE A 395 -7.11 18.16 22.30
C ILE A 395 -7.87 16.91 22.71
N LYS A 396 -8.87 17.03 23.60
CA LYS A 396 -9.66 15.89 24.09
C LYS A 396 -10.35 15.13 22.95
N LEU A 397 -10.89 15.84 21.95
CA LEU A 397 -11.59 15.25 20.80
C LEU A 397 -10.62 14.67 19.76
N ILE A 398 -9.44 15.25 19.57
CA ILE A 398 -8.47 14.78 18.55
C ILE A 398 -7.39 13.85 19.13
N THR A 399 -7.48 13.47 20.41
CA THR A 399 -6.51 12.52 20.98
C THR A 399 -6.49 11.18 20.24
N ASN A 400 -5.31 10.57 20.08
CA ASN A 400 -5.18 9.22 19.51
C ASN A 400 -6.04 8.19 20.28
N LYS A 401 -6.31 8.43 21.57
CA LYS A 401 -7.23 7.60 22.36
C LYS A 401 -8.66 7.67 21.83
N HIS A 402 -9.20 8.87 21.61
CA HIS A 402 -10.55 9.06 21.06
C HIS A 402 -10.62 8.56 19.61
N LEU A 403 -9.66 8.94 18.78
CA LEU A 403 -9.59 8.53 17.37
C LEU A 403 -9.51 7.01 17.21
N SER A 404 -8.72 6.32 18.04
CA SER A 404 -8.68 4.85 18.10
C SER A 404 -10.03 4.24 18.52
N GLN A 405 -10.78 4.87 19.43
CA GLN A 405 -12.10 4.39 19.86
C GLN A 405 -13.14 4.50 18.74
N VAL A 406 -13.19 5.64 18.04
CA VAL A 406 -14.12 5.83 16.92
C VAL A 406 -13.72 4.97 15.71
N TYR A 407 -12.42 4.75 15.47
CA TYR A 407 -11.93 3.79 14.47
C TYR A 407 -12.48 2.38 14.70
N GLN A 408 -12.48 1.90 15.95
CA GLN A 408 -12.95 0.54 16.27
C GLN A 408 -14.41 0.29 15.89
N THR A 409 -15.24 1.34 15.82
CA THR A 409 -16.64 1.24 15.39
C THR A 409 -16.79 0.86 13.91
N LEU A 410 -15.79 1.17 13.08
CA LEU A 410 -15.77 0.86 11.65
C LEU A 410 -15.70 -0.65 11.40
N GLN A 411 -15.04 -1.39 12.29
CA GLN A 411 -14.76 -2.83 12.15
C GLN A 411 -14.13 -3.17 10.79
N ILE A 412 -13.28 -2.29 10.26
CA ILE A 412 -12.56 -2.51 8.99
C ILE A 412 -11.19 -3.14 9.24
N HIS A 413 -10.59 -3.68 8.19
CA HIS A 413 -9.27 -4.28 8.23
C HIS A 413 -8.24 -3.38 7.54
N THR A 414 -7.03 -3.36 8.08
CA THR A 414 -5.89 -2.60 7.58
C THR A 414 -4.72 -3.53 7.25
N MET A 415 -3.92 -3.17 6.26
CA MET A 415 -2.73 -3.90 5.88
C MET A 415 -1.55 -3.46 6.74
N ASN A 416 -1.32 -4.15 7.86
CA ASN A 416 -0.23 -3.78 8.77
C ASN A 416 1.15 -4.25 8.28
N SER A 417 1.27 -5.44 7.69
CA SER A 417 2.59 -5.98 7.31
C SER A 417 2.50 -6.80 6.05
N LYS A 418 3.63 -6.91 5.32
CA LYS A 418 3.78 -7.86 4.22
C LYS A 418 3.45 -9.28 4.69
N ILE A 419 2.68 -10.00 3.89
CA ILE A 419 2.30 -11.39 4.20
C ILE A 419 3.54 -12.27 4.02
N HIS A 420 4.00 -12.90 5.10
CA HIS A 420 5.18 -13.74 5.09
C HIS A 420 4.85 -15.14 4.54
N TYR A 421 5.65 -15.67 3.61
CA TYR A 421 5.41 -16.95 2.91
C TYR A 421 5.17 -18.16 3.85
N LYS A 422 5.87 -18.23 4.99
CA LYS A 422 5.66 -19.27 6.04
C LYS A 422 4.23 -19.30 6.60
N LYS A 423 3.45 -18.22 6.43
CA LYS A 423 2.05 -18.13 6.86
C LYS A 423 1.08 -18.74 5.84
N ILE A 424 1.44 -18.81 4.55
CA ILE A 424 0.56 -19.35 3.50
C ILE A 424 0.66 -20.88 3.46
N ARG A 425 -0.20 -21.53 4.24
CA ARG A 425 -0.37 -22.99 4.23
C ARG A 425 -1.30 -23.42 3.10
N ASN A 426 -1.31 -24.72 2.80
CA ASN A 426 -2.27 -25.30 1.88
C ASN A 426 -3.70 -25.11 2.44
N HIS A 427 -4.47 -24.21 1.82
CA HIS A 427 -5.81 -23.83 2.22
C HIS A 427 -6.87 -24.92 2.01
N MET A 428 -6.48 -26.04 1.40
CA MET A 428 -7.32 -27.23 1.23
C MET A 428 -7.23 -28.22 2.41
N ILE A 429 -6.19 -28.14 3.26
CA ILE A 429 -5.90 -29.16 4.30
C ILE A 429 -5.87 -28.59 5.71
N ILE A 430 -5.43 -27.35 5.95
CA ILE A 430 -5.47 -26.75 7.29
C ILE A 430 -5.99 -25.32 7.17
N THR A 431 -6.74 -24.89 8.18
CA THR A 431 -7.08 -23.50 8.43
C THR A 431 -5.84 -22.61 8.34
N ILE A 432 -5.94 -21.45 7.72
CA ILE A 432 -4.82 -20.51 7.66
C ILE A 432 -4.52 -20.09 9.10
N ASN A 433 -3.40 -20.58 9.63
CA ASN A 433 -3.05 -20.40 11.02
C ASN A 433 -2.39 -19.02 11.18
N ASP A 434 -3.21 -17.95 11.15
CA ASP A 434 -2.78 -16.56 11.32
C ASP A 434 -2.71 -16.17 12.80
N GLN A 435 -1.91 -16.88 13.61
CA GLN A 435 -1.77 -16.53 15.02
C GLN A 435 -1.00 -15.22 15.29
N GLN A 436 -0.48 -14.51 14.28
CA GLN A 436 0.27 -13.27 14.49
C GLN A 436 0.22 -12.33 13.27
N ASP A 437 -0.95 -11.89 12.83
CA ASP A 437 -1.02 -10.58 12.19
C ASP A 437 -1.01 -9.55 13.33
N PHE A 438 0.01 -8.68 13.36
CA PHE A 438 0.15 -7.68 14.39
C PHE A 438 -1.12 -6.82 14.41
N ILE A 439 -1.85 -6.84 15.53
CA ILE A 439 -2.92 -5.88 15.77
C ILE A 439 -2.29 -4.50 15.67
N ILE A 440 -2.81 -3.64 14.79
CA ILE A 440 -2.31 -2.27 14.69
C ILE A 440 -2.42 -1.58 16.05
N SER A 441 -1.37 -0.87 16.42
CA SER A 441 -1.33 -0.13 17.68
C SER A 441 -2.45 0.92 17.74
N LYS A 442 -2.83 1.37 18.95
CA LYS A 442 -3.82 2.45 19.09
C LYS A 442 -3.40 3.74 18.37
N LYS A 443 -2.09 3.99 18.27
CA LYS A 443 -1.56 5.08 17.47
C LYS A 443 -1.92 4.88 15.99
N GLN A 444 -1.50 3.77 15.39
CA GLN A 444 -1.83 3.46 13.99
C GLN A 444 -3.34 3.45 13.71
N GLN A 445 -4.18 3.05 14.67
CA GLN A 445 -5.64 3.15 14.52
C GLN A 445 -6.13 4.60 14.40
N ALA A 446 -5.54 5.51 15.17
CA ALA A 446 -5.82 6.94 15.06
C ALA A 446 -5.31 7.51 13.73
N ASP A 447 -4.06 7.22 13.38
CA ASP A 447 -3.44 7.69 12.13
C ASP A 447 -4.26 7.21 10.90
N VAL A 448 -4.73 5.96 10.90
CA VAL A 448 -5.62 5.43 9.83
C VAL A 448 -6.98 6.10 9.83
N TYR A 449 -7.54 6.45 11.00
CA TYR A 449 -8.80 7.20 11.06
C TYR A 449 -8.67 8.59 10.44
N GLU A 450 -7.57 9.28 10.70
CA GLU A 450 -7.23 10.56 10.07
C GLU A 450 -7.08 10.37 8.57
N ALA A 451 -6.36 9.34 8.13
CA ALA A 451 -6.22 9.04 6.71
C ALA A 451 -7.56 8.74 6.01
N LEU A 452 -8.51 8.06 6.68
CA LEU A 452 -9.87 7.86 6.15
C LEU A 452 -10.66 9.17 6.07
N CYS A 453 -10.47 10.08 7.03
CA CYS A 453 -11.01 11.43 6.95
C CYS A 453 -10.43 12.18 5.75
N GLY A 454 -9.11 12.13 5.55
CA GLY A 454 -8.43 12.65 4.36
C GLY A 454 -8.99 12.05 3.06
N ALA A 455 -9.20 10.73 3.01
CA ALA A 455 -9.79 10.02 1.87
C ALA A 455 -11.23 10.46 1.54
N CYS A 456 -12.04 10.81 2.55
CA CYS A 456 -13.36 11.42 2.36
C CYS A 456 -13.25 12.84 1.81
N TYR A 457 -12.22 13.59 2.23
CA TYR A 457 -12.02 14.97 1.85
C TYR A 457 -11.51 15.13 0.41
N VAL A 458 -10.50 14.37 0.00
CA VAL A 458 -9.81 14.48 -1.32
C VAL A 458 -10.76 14.38 -2.52
N ASN A 459 -11.88 13.65 -2.39
CA ASN A 459 -12.84 13.47 -3.49
C ASN A 459 -13.38 14.80 -4.06
N SER A 460 -13.59 15.79 -3.21
CA SER A 460 -14.18 17.08 -3.61
C SER A 460 -13.51 18.28 -2.94
N TYR A 461 -12.56 18.04 -2.03
CA TYR A 461 -12.01 19.04 -1.11
C TYR A 461 -13.11 19.88 -0.49
N SER A 462 -14.14 19.17 -0.01
CA SER A 462 -15.32 19.72 0.66
C SER A 462 -15.64 18.87 1.89
N PHE A 463 -16.31 19.48 2.87
CA PHE A 463 -16.58 18.82 4.15
C PHE A 463 -17.76 17.85 4.12
N LYS A 464 -18.52 17.80 3.02
CA LYS A 464 -19.78 17.04 2.94
C LYS A 464 -19.61 15.56 3.29
N ASP A 465 -18.64 14.89 2.68
CA ASP A 465 -18.42 13.46 2.91
C ASP A 465 -17.70 13.20 4.25
N VAL A 466 -16.89 14.15 4.72
CA VAL A 466 -16.25 14.10 6.06
C VAL A 466 -17.29 14.17 7.19
N ILE A 467 -18.27 15.08 7.10
CA ILE A 467 -19.33 15.22 8.11
C ILE A 467 -20.15 13.94 8.20
N LYS A 468 -20.51 13.33 7.05
CA LYS A 468 -21.22 12.05 7.04
C LYS A 468 -20.37 10.93 7.64
N PHE A 469 -19.05 10.93 7.41
CA PHE A 469 -18.13 10.01 8.04
C PHE A 469 -18.11 10.18 9.57
N PHE A 470 -18.08 11.42 10.08
CA PHE A 470 -18.15 11.70 11.51
C PHE A 470 -19.48 11.29 12.15
N GLN A 471 -20.60 11.43 11.42
CA GLN A 471 -21.90 10.95 11.85
C GLN A 471 -21.93 9.41 11.93
N PHE A 472 -21.34 8.73 10.95
CA PHE A 472 -21.26 7.26 10.93
C PHE A 472 -20.49 6.69 12.11
N THR A 473 -19.37 7.32 12.47
CA THR A 473 -18.46 6.85 13.52
C THR A 473 -18.85 7.33 14.92
N ASN A 474 -19.95 8.08 15.04
CA ASN A 474 -20.34 8.79 16.26
C ASN A 474 -19.18 9.61 16.84
N PHE A 475 -18.44 10.31 15.98
CA PHE A 475 -17.27 11.11 16.36
C PHE A 475 -17.56 12.16 17.45
N GLY A 476 -18.81 12.63 17.51
CA GLY A 476 -19.27 13.69 18.41
C GLY A 476 -19.43 15.04 17.73
N PHE A 477 -19.50 15.08 16.39
CA PHE A 477 -19.73 16.30 15.63
C PHE A 477 -21.13 16.88 15.88
N LYS A 478 -21.19 18.18 16.17
CA LYS A 478 -22.40 18.93 16.54
C LYS A 478 -22.44 20.34 15.94
N GLY A 479 -21.66 20.59 14.89
CA GLY A 479 -21.62 21.90 14.21
C GLY A 479 -23.01 22.30 13.70
N GLN A 480 -23.35 23.58 13.86
CA GLN A 480 -24.64 24.16 13.54
C GLN A 480 -24.53 25.26 12.48
N ILE A 481 -23.41 25.99 12.42
CA ILE A 481 -23.22 27.05 11.44
C ILE A 481 -22.77 26.46 10.11
N GLU A 482 -23.72 26.29 9.19
CA GLU A 482 -23.48 25.63 7.88
C GLU A 482 -22.34 26.29 7.07
N GLU A 483 -22.15 27.60 7.19
CA GLU A 483 -21.09 28.34 6.50
C GLU A 483 -19.68 27.81 6.83
N TYR A 484 -19.47 27.32 8.05
CA TYR A 484 -18.16 26.79 8.47
C TYR A 484 -17.86 25.43 7.84
N TYR A 485 -18.88 24.73 7.33
CA TYR A 485 -18.75 23.36 6.85
C TYR A 485 -19.18 23.18 5.39
N LYS A 486 -19.17 24.27 4.61
CA LYS A 486 -19.42 24.22 3.17
C LYS A 486 -18.33 24.97 2.40
N GLY A 487 -18.38 24.84 1.08
CA GLY A 487 -17.38 25.41 0.17
C GLY A 487 -16.18 24.49 -0.05
N THR A 488 -15.19 25.03 -0.74
CA THR A 488 -13.90 24.38 -0.99
C THR A 488 -12.79 25.20 -0.34
N THR A 489 -11.70 24.53 0.03
CA THR A 489 -10.49 25.20 0.55
C THR A 489 -9.41 25.35 -0.53
N LEU A 490 -9.74 25.06 -1.78
CA LEU A 490 -8.77 25.03 -2.86
C LEU A 490 -8.65 26.37 -3.58
N ILE A 491 -7.41 26.73 -3.88
CA ILE A 491 -7.04 27.88 -4.70
C ILE A 491 -6.98 27.41 -6.16
N GLU A 492 -7.39 28.29 -7.07
CA GLU A 492 -7.16 28.09 -8.49
C GLU A 492 -5.71 28.45 -8.84
N PHE A 493 -4.92 27.43 -9.18
CA PHE A 493 -3.58 27.59 -9.73
C PHE A 493 -3.70 27.62 -11.27
N GLU A 494 -3.24 28.71 -11.89
CA GLU A 494 -3.15 28.80 -13.34
C GLU A 494 -1.98 27.90 -13.81
N GLN A 495 -2.13 27.25 -14.97
CA GLN A 495 -1.10 26.38 -15.56
C GLN A 495 0.04 27.19 -16.19
N GLU A 496 0.61 28.12 -15.44
CA GLU A 496 1.79 28.85 -15.89
C GLU A 496 3.03 28.00 -15.60
N ASN A 497 3.86 27.79 -16.62
CA ASN A 497 5.17 27.15 -16.48
C ASN A 497 6.10 28.10 -15.71
N TYR A 498 6.02 28.09 -14.38
CA TYR A 498 6.94 28.83 -13.53
C TYR A 498 8.28 28.08 -13.47
N GLN A 499 9.22 28.43 -14.36
CA GLN A 499 10.64 28.11 -14.20
C GLN A 499 11.36 29.25 -13.48
N ASP A 500 10.87 29.64 -12.31
CA ASP A 500 11.39 30.79 -11.58
C ASP A 500 11.66 30.41 -10.12
N ASN A 501 12.95 30.18 -9.82
CA ASN A 501 13.45 29.75 -8.52
C ASN A 501 13.68 30.90 -7.53
N ASP A 502 13.38 32.16 -7.88
CA ASP A 502 13.51 33.25 -6.93
C ASP A 502 12.41 33.15 -5.86
N TYR A 503 12.78 33.35 -4.59
CA TYR A 503 11.84 33.32 -3.47
C TYR A 503 10.71 34.36 -3.65
N PRO A 504 9.43 34.01 -3.43
CA PRO A 504 8.31 34.89 -3.76
C PRO A 504 8.33 36.26 -3.10
N LEU A 505 8.78 36.36 -1.84
CA LEU A 505 8.77 37.63 -1.10
C LEU A 505 9.69 38.67 -1.76
N LYS A 506 10.84 38.25 -2.32
CA LYS A 506 11.74 39.13 -3.07
C LYS A 506 11.03 39.79 -4.25
N LYS A 507 10.27 39.01 -5.03
CA LYS A 507 9.52 39.52 -6.20
C LYS A 507 8.42 40.48 -5.77
N ILE A 508 7.69 40.11 -4.73
CA ILE A 508 6.62 40.94 -4.15
C ILE A 508 7.20 42.29 -3.69
N LEU A 509 8.35 42.28 -3.02
CA LEU A 509 9.02 43.49 -2.54
C LEU A 509 9.58 44.37 -3.65
N ASN A 510 10.11 43.77 -4.74
CA ASN A 510 10.56 44.52 -5.91
C ASN A 510 9.42 45.30 -6.57
N ASN A 511 8.21 44.74 -6.56
CA ASN A 511 7.02 45.40 -7.13
C ASN A 511 6.38 46.39 -6.14
N LYS A 512 6.33 46.03 -4.85
CA LYS A 512 5.73 46.83 -3.79
C LYS A 512 6.56 46.68 -2.50
N PRO A 513 7.46 47.64 -2.20
CA PRO A 513 8.28 47.59 -1.01
C PRO A 513 7.46 47.84 0.26
N PHE A 514 8.07 47.59 1.42
CA PHE A 514 7.54 47.97 2.73
C PHE A 514 7.22 49.47 2.79
N THR A 515 6.18 49.84 3.55
CA THR A 515 5.81 51.24 3.71
C THR A 515 6.86 52.02 4.51
N ASP A 516 7.10 53.28 4.15
CA ASP A 516 8.15 54.09 4.78
C ASP A 516 7.79 54.57 6.19
N LYS A 517 6.50 54.70 6.48
CA LYS A 517 6.01 55.28 7.73
C LYS A 517 5.19 54.25 8.50
N ILE A 518 5.70 53.89 9.67
CA ILE A 518 4.95 53.12 10.65
C ILE A 518 3.89 54.03 11.26
N LEU A 519 2.65 53.60 11.17
CA LEU A 519 1.51 54.24 11.81
C LEU A 519 0.99 53.35 12.94
N TRP A 520 0.26 53.95 13.87
CA TRP A 520 -0.35 53.23 14.97
C TRP A 520 -1.83 53.57 15.02
N GLU A 521 -2.64 52.59 15.44
CA GLU A 521 -4.02 52.82 15.82
C GLU A 521 -4.90 53.47 14.73
N GLN A 522 -4.63 53.16 13.46
CA GLN A 522 -5.34 53.70 12.30
C GLN A 522 -6.80 53.23 12.21
N PRO A 523 -7.71 53.99 11.56
CA PRO A 523 -9.11 53.60 11.40
C PRO A 523 -9.26 52.21 10.76
N LEU A 524 -10.03 51.32 11.39
CA LEU A 524 -10.18 49.93 10.95
C LEU A 524 -10.79 49.81 9.55
N GLN A 525 -11.57 50.80 9.11
CA GLN A 525 -12.15 50.86 7.78
C GLN A 525 -11.10 50.83 6.67
N LEU A 526 -9.87 51.30 6.93
CA LEU A 526 -8.79 51.24 5.95
C LEU A 526 -8.27 49.80 5.78
N LEU A 527 -8.24 49.02 6.86
CA LEU A 527 -7.90 47.59 6.80
C LEU A 527 -9.02 46.82 6.07
N GLU A 528 -10.28 47.09 6.41
CA GLU A 528 -11.45 46.53 5.70
C GLU A 528 -11.41 46.83 4.19
N GLN A 529 -11.07 48.06 3.79
CA GLN A 529 -10.89 48.44 2.39
C GLN A 529 -9.76 47.67 1.72
N SER A 530 -8.64 47.44 2.42
CA SER A 530 -7.51 46.69 1.88
C SER A 530 -7.81 45.19 1.74
N LEU A 531 -8.63 44.63 2.64
CA LEU A 531 -9.08 43.24 2.59
C LEU A 531 -10.25 43.05 1.61
N GLY A 532 -10.98 44.11 1.29
CA GLY A 532 -12.15 44.09 0.42
C GLY A 532 -13.45 43.68 1.10
N TYR A 533 -13.49 43.60 2.44
CA TYR A 533 -14.63 43.13 3.22
C TYR A 533 -14.88 44.01 4.43
N GLN A 534 -16.16 44.21 4.76
CA GLN A 534 -16.57 44.77 6.06
C GLN A 534 -16.60 43.64 7.09
N LEU A 535 -16.00 43.86 8.26
CA LEU A 535 -15.72 42.85 9.26
C LEU A 535 -16.11 43.38 10.66
N LYS A 536 -17.26 42.92 11.17
CA LYS A 536 -17.77 43.28 12.50
C LYS A 536 -16.83 42.83 13.62
N SER A 537 -16.20 41.65 13.50
CA SER A 537 -15.26 41.11 14.48
C SER A 537 -13.84 41.66 14.34
N LEU A 538 -13.57 42.56 13.38
CA LEU A 538 -12.21 43.07 13.15
C LEU A 538 -11.63 43.78 14.36
N ARG A 539 -12.47 44.51 15.11
CA ARG A 539 -12.03 45.17 16.34
C ARG A 539 -11.52 44.18 17.37
N GLU A 540 -12.23 43.06 17.55
CA GLU A 540 -11.82 41.95 18.43
C GLU A 540 -10.51 41.34 17.92
N ALA A 541 -10.43 41.07 16.61
CA ALA A 541 -9.27 40.45 15.97
C ALA A 541 -7.95 41.23 16.18
N VAL A 542 -8.02 42.57 16.25
CA VAL A 542 -6.82 43.42 16.37
C VAL A 542 -6.58 43.99 17.77
N THR A 543 -7.38 43.60 18.76
CA THR A 543 -7.24 44.06 20.15
C THR A 543 -6.51 43.03 20.99
N VAL A 544 -5.39 43.43 21.62
CA VAL A 544 -4.45 42.52 22.30
C VAL A 544 -5.10 41.64 23.37
N GLU A 545 -6.13 42.15 24.05
CA GLU A 545 -6.80 41.44 25.15
C GLU A 545 -7.93 40.52 24.68
N ASP A 546 -8.37 40.60 23.42
CA ASP A 546 -9.62 39.99 22.95
C ASP A 546 -9.44 38.98 21.80
N TYR A 547 -8.30 38.98 21.10
CA TYR A 547 -8.16 38.22 19.83
C TYR A 547 -8.05 36.70 19.99
N GLU A 548 -7.79 36.17 21.19
CA GLU A 548 -7.34 34.78 21.41
C GLU A 548 -8.33 33.71 20.88
N ARG A 549 -9.64 33.97 20.96
CA ARG A 549 -10.65 33.03 20.41
C ARG A 549 -10.61 32.99 18.89
N LEU A 550 -10.35 34.13 18.25
CA LEU A 550 -10.23 34.25 16.80
C LEU A 550 -8.90 33.65 16.32
N GLU A 551 -7.80 33.87 17.05
CA GLU A 551 -6.50 33.20 16.82
C GLU A 551 -6.70 31.67 16.79
N PHE A 552 -7.37 31.10 17.80
CA PHE A 552 -7.64 29.66 17.88
C PHE A 552 -8.30 29.08 16.62
N LEU A 553 -9.29 29.78 16.06
CA LEU A 553 -9.97 29.35 14.84
C LEU A 553 -9.11 29.62 13.60
N GLY A 554 -8.42 30.75 13.58
CA GLY A 554 -7.53 31.21 12.51
C GLY A 554 -6.37 30.23 12.24
N ASP A 555 -5.71 29.76 13.30
CA ASP A 555 -4.69 28.70 13.26
C ASP A 555 -5.19 27.48 12.45
N ALA A 556 -6.39 27.00 12.76
CA ALA A 556 -6.96 25.83 12.09
C ALA A 556 -7.38 26.12 10.63
N ILE A 557 -7.83 27.35 10.33
CA ILE A 557 -8.19 27.79 8.96
C ILE A 557 -6.94 27.83 8.08
N LEU A 558 -5.89 28.52 8.53
CA LEU A 558 -4.65 28.67 7.76
C LEU A 558 -3.95 27.33 7.56
N GLU A 559 -3.96 26.48 8.57
CA GLU A 559 -3.39 25.14 8.45
C GLU A 559 -4.11 24.33 7.36
N LEU A 560 -5.44 24.26 7.39
CA LEU A 560 -6.19 23.53 6.38
C LEU A 560 -6.01 24.14 4.98
N LEU A 561 -6.01 25.48 4.88
CA LEU A 561 -5.75 26.18 3.61
C LEU A 561 -4.41 25.75 2.99
N ILE A 562 -3.34 25.73 3.78
CA ILE A 562 -2.00 25.38 3.30
C ILE A 562 -1.91 23.88 2.98
N VAL A 563 -2.27 23.02 3.92
CA VAL A 563 -2.09 21.57 3.78
C VAL A 563 -2.94 21.02 2.63
N ALA A 564 -4.19 21.47 2.47
CA ALA A 564 -5.05 21.01 1.40
C ALA A 564 -4.53 21.38 0.00
N ASN A 565 -4.06 22.62 -0.16
CA ASN A 565 -3.54 23.10 -1.45
C ASN A 565 -2.19 22.47 -1.80
N ILE A 566 -1.26 22.38 -0.83
CA ILE A 566 0.04 21.73 -1.06
C ILE A 566 -0.13 20.25 -1.35
N HIS A 567 -0.97 19.53 -0.59
CA HIS A 567 -1.26 18.13 -0.89
C HIS A 567 -1.81 17.97 -2.32
N LYS A 568 -2.75 18.82 -2.75
CA LYS A 568 -3.32 18.76 -4.11
C LYS A 568 -2.29 19.02 -5.20
N GLU A 569 -1.44 20.03 -5.04
CA GLU A 569 -0.44 20.36 -6.05
C GLU A 569 0.71 19.34 -6.08
N CYS A 570 1.17 18.87 -4.92
CA CYS A 570 2.13 17.76 -4.84
C CYS A 570 1.55 16.47 -5.45
N GLU A 571 0.25 16.21 -5.35
CA GLU A 571 -0.37 15.06 -6.00
C GLU A 571 -0.22 15.09 -7.53
N LYS A 572 -0.33 16.26 -8.15
CA LYS A 572 -0.13 16.40 -9.60
C LYS A 572 1.31 16.09 -10.02
N LEU A 573 2.27 16.46 -9.18
CA LEU A 573 3.69 16.40 -9.51
C LEU A 573 4.41 15.13 -9.08
N TYR A 574 3.95 14.45 -8.02
CA TYR A 574 4.69 13.34 -7.37
C TYR A 574 3.95 12.00 -7.38
N TYR A 575 2.68 11.97 -7.77
CA TYR A 575 1.87 10.75 -7.84
C TYR A 575 1.63 10.28 -9.29
N THR A 576 2.49 10.67 -10.23
CA THR A 576 2.40 10.18 -11.61
C THR A 576 2.89 8.73 -11.71
N PHE A 577 2.25 7.94 -12.59
CA PHE A 577 2.63 6.54 -12.82
C PHE A 577 4.08 6.42 -13.28
N GLU A 578 4.52 7.33 -14.14
CA GLU A 578 5.87 7.35 -14.68
C GLU A 578 6.93 7.52 -13.57
N GLN A 579 6.74 8.45 -12.64
CA GLN A 579 7.66 8.65 -11.53
C GLN A 579 7.68 7.47 -10.56
N GLN A 580 6.52 6.90 -10.22
CA GLN A 580 6.43 5.72 -9.36
C GLN A 580 7.17 4.53 -10.00
N GLN A 581 7.00 4.33 -11.30
CA GLN A 581 7.70 3.28 -12.03
C GLN A 581 9.22 3.52 -12.08
N LEU A 582 9.67 4.76 -12.32
CA LEU A 582 11.08 5.11 -12.29
C LEU A 582 11.72 4.90 -10.90
N CYS A 583 10.99 5.16 -9.81
CA CYS A 583 11.44 4.85 -8.46
C CYS A 583 11.60 3.33 -8.24
N ARG A 584 10.61 2.52 -8.65
CA ARG A 584 10.68 1.05 -8.54
C ARG A 584 11.85 0.45 -9.30
N GLU A 585 12.18 1.05 -10.45
CA GLU A 585 13.33 0.66 -11.27
C GLU A 585 14.67 1.18 -10.71
N GLY A 586 14.66 1.90 -9.59
CA GLY A 586 15.85 2.49 -8.97
C GLY A 586 16.45 3.64 -9.78
N LYS A 587 15.71 4.18 -10.75
CA LYS A 587 16.15 5.27 -11.66
C LYS A 587 15.91 6.66 -11.08
N LEU A 588 15.09 6.75 -10.04
CA LEU A 588 14.68 7.99 -9.41
C LEU A 588 14.77 7.82 -7.89
N ASP A 589 15.37 8.79 -7.21
CA ASP A 589 15.57 8.74 -5.76
C ASP A 589 14.20 8.63 -5.05
N PRO A 590 13.98 7.68 -4.12
CA PRO A 590 12.74 7.58 -3.35
C PRO A 590 12.34 8.88 -2.65
N LEU A 591 13.31 9.76 -2.36
CA LEU A 591 13.08 11.07 -1.77
C LEU A 591 12.39 12.06 -2.73
N LEU A 592 12.19 11.71 -3.99
CA LEU A 592 11.39 12.47 -4.95
C LEU A 592 9.94 11.96 -5.03
N LEU A 593 9.54 10.95 -4.25
CA LEU A 593 8.13 10.68 -3.98
C LEU A 593 7.68 11.51 -2.77
N LEU A 594 6.45 12.04 -2.82
CA LEU A 594 5.92 12.82 -1.71
C LEU A 594 5.88 11.95 -0.45
N CYS A 595 6.73 12.25 0.53
CA CYS A 595 6.70 11.59 1.83
C CYS A 595 5.96 12.47 2.86
N PRO A 596 5.41 11.91 3.95
CA PRO A 596 4.66 12.69 4.93
C PRO A 596 5.51 13.78 5.60
N GLY A 597 6.82 13.53 5.73
CA GLY A 597 7.78 14.52 6.24
C GLY A 597 7.83 15.79 5.40
N MET A 598 7.68 15.68 4.08
CA MET A 598 7.68 16.84 3.18
C MET A 598 6.44 17.70 3.39
N LEU A 599 5.25 17.10 3.45
CA LEU A 599 4.01 17.83 3.74
C LEU A 599 4.04 18.48 5.12
N HIS A 600 4.55 17.77 6.11
CA HIS A 600 4.72 18.31 7.46
C HIS A 600 5.73 19.47 7.52
N THR A 601 6.84 19.38 6.79
CA THR A 601 7.80 20.49 6.67
C THR A 601 7.18 21.69 5.96
N ALA A 602 6.42 21.48 4.88
CA ALA A 602 5.72 22.55 4.19
C ALA A 602 4.71 23.27 5.11
N LYS A 603 3.94 22.48 5.90
CA LYS A 603 3.05 23.00 6.95
C LYS A 603 3.80 23.89 7.94
N ILE A 604 4.91 23.41 8.51
CA ILE A 604 5.69 24.16 9.50
C ILE A 604 6.20 25.49 8.94
N ILE A 605 6.75 25.51 7.73
CA ILE A 605 7.41 26.70 7.19
C ILE A 605 6.42 27.83 6.91
N LEU A 606 5.25 27.50 6.36
CA LEU A 606 4.26 28.50 5.97
C LEU A 606 3.34 28.91 7.13
N LEU A 607 3.39 28.19 8.26
CA LEU A 607 2.71 28.51 9.51
C LEU A 607 3.69 28.91 10.62
N ASP A 608 4.96 29.13 10.29
CA ASP A 608 5.92 29.59 11.29
C ASP A 608 5.58 31.02 11.73
N ASN A 609 5.74 31.32 13.02
CA ASN A 609 5.46 32.66 13.57
C ASN A 609 6.28 33.75 12.87
N GLY A 610 7.51 33.43 12.42
CA GLY A 610 8.33 34.34 11.64
C GLY A 610 7.76 34.60 10.26
N PHE A 611 7.29 33.56 9.56
CA PHE A 611 6.62 33.71 8.27
C PHE A 611 5.34 34.55 8.41
N MET A 612 4.42 34.12 9.27
CA MET A 612 3.12 34.78 9.46
C MET A 612 3.28 36.21 9.97
N GLY A 613 4.18 36.43 10.93
CA GLY A 613 4.46 37.76 11.45
C GLY A 613 5.10 38.68 10.40
N THR A 614 6.00 38.17 9.55
CA THR A 614 6.55 38.95 8.41
C THR A 614 5.44 39.35 7.45
N MET A 615 4.53 38.43 7.13
CA MET A 615 3.38 38.72 6.26
C MET A 615 2.45 39.77 6.88
N ALA A 616 2.15 39.66 8.17
CA ALA A 616 1.36 40.65 8.90
C ALA A 616 2.02 42.05 8.91
N LEU A 617 3.35 42.10 9.04
CA LEU A 617 4.10 43.36 8.93
C LEU A 617 4.06 43.93 7.52
N TYR A 618 4.26 43.09 6.49
CA TYR A 618 4.23 43.49 5.09
C TYR A 618 2.86 44.05 4.67
N TYR A 619 1.77 43.42 5.10
CA TYR A 619 0.40 43.90 4.87
C TYR A 619 -0.06 44.99 5.86
N ASN A 620 0.85 45.50 6.68
CA ASN A 620 0.63 46.60 7.62
C ASN A 620 -0.43 46.35 8.71
N TYR A 621 -0.62 45.10 9.16
CA TYR A 621 -1.57 44.80 10.23
C TYR A 621 -1.20 45.52 11.54
N HIS A 622 0.10 45.72 11.76
CA HIS A 622 0.62 46.47 12.91
C HIS A 622 0.07 47.90 13.03
N HIS A 623 -0.35 48.52 11.92
CA HIS A 623 -0.98 49.85 11.93
C HIS A 623 -2.33 49.90 12.64
N TYR A 624 -3.00 48.76 12.82
CA TYR A 624 -4.39 48.69 13.28
C TYR A 624 -4.53 48.11 14.70
N ILE A 625 -3.43 47.64 15.29
CA ILE A 625 -3.41 47.02 16.62
C ILE A 625 -3.92 47.98 17.69
N ARG A 626 -4.72 47.45 18.63
CA ARG A 626 -5.23 48.15 19.81
C ARG A 626 -4.71 47.54 21.10
N GLY A 627 -4.34 48.38 22.06
CA GLY A 627 -3.94 47.93 23.40
C GLY A 627 -2.49 47.41 23.50
N ILE A 628 -1.64 47.67 22.50
CA ILE A 628 -0.24 47.21 22.49
C ILE A 628 0.64 48.06 23.40
N SER A 629 1.54 47.41 24.16
CA SER A 629 2.46 48.10 25.08
C SER A 629 3.58 48.84 24.33
N GLU A 630 4.17 49.85 24.97
CA GLU A 630 5.25 50.64 24.36
C GLU A 630 6.50 49.80 24.04
N SER A 631 6.83 48.81 24.88
CA SER A 631 7.94 47.90 24.62
C SER A 631 7.69 47.05 23.37
N GLN A 632 6.48 46.53 23.22
CA GLN A 632 6.10 45.74 22.03
C GLN A 632 6.12 46.60 20.76
N ARG A 633 5.70 47.87 20.83
CA ARG A 633 5.82 48.82 19.70
C ARG A 633 7.28 48.98 19.28
N GLN A 634 8.18 49.23 20.23
CA GLN A 634 9.60 49.40 19.95
C GLN A 634 10.22 48.14 19.34
N ASP A 635 9.82 46.95 19.79
CA ASP A 635 10.29 45.69 19.21
C ASP A 635 9.77 45.49 17.79
N ILE A 636 8.49 45.78 17.51
CA ILE A 636 7.94 45.77 16.15
C ILE A 636 8.69 46.75 15.25
N GLU A 637 8.90 47.99 15.66
CA GLU A 637 9.60 49.02 14.87
C GLU A 637 11.04 48.57 14.56
N ARG A 638 11.75 48.03 15.55
CA ARG A 638 13.12 47.53 15.38
C ARG A 638 13.20 46.41 14.35
N VAL A 639 12.26 45.47 14.39
CA VAL A 639 12.22 44.34 13.46
C VAL A 639 11.78 44.78 12.08
N TYR A 640 10.79 45.67 11.98
CA TYR A 640 10.32 46.23 10.72
C TYR A 640 11.46 46.90 9.93
N GLU A 641 12.29 47.71 10.60
CA GLU A 641 13.45 48.36 9.99
C GLU A 641 14.54 47.37 9.53
N LYS A 642 14.62 46.19 10.15
CA LYS A 642 15.51 45.12 9.68
C LYS A 642 14.93 44.45 8.44
N LEU A 643 13.66 44.03 8.49
CA LEU A 643 12.99 43.37 7.36
C LEU A 643 12.96 44.26 6.11
N LYS A 644 12.84 45.58 6.28
CA LYS A 644 12.88 46.55 5.16
C LYS A 644 14.21 46.56 4.41
N LYS A 645 15.31 46.18 5.06
CA LYS A 645 16.65 46.13 4.48
C LYS A 645 16.98 44.77 3.88
N GLU A 646 16.12 43.77 4.09
CA GLU A 646 16.33 42.41 3.62
C GLU A 646 15.85 42.22 2.19
N GLU A 647 16.62 41.45 1.41
CA GLU A 647 16.31 41.13 0.02
C GLU A 647 15.47 39.85 -0.12
N PHE A 648 15.40 39.03 0.94
CA PHE A 648 14.69 37.73 0.98
C PHE A 648 15.02 36.84 -0.22
N ASN A 649 16.32 36.62 -0.47
CA ASN A 649 16.78 35.82 -1.60
C ASN A 649 16.40 34.33 -1.50
N ASP A 650 16.12 33.81 -0.29
CA ASP A 650 15.76 32.42 -0.06
C ASP A 650 14.82 32.25 1.15
N PHE A 651 14.09 31.13 1.21
CA PHE A 651 13.18 30.76 2.29
C PHE A 651 13.88 30.69 3.66
N ARG A 652 15.20 30.47 3.69
CA ARG A 652 16.00 30.38 4.93
C ARG A 652 16.00 31.70 5.70
N THR A 653 16.02 32.84 5.00
CA THR A 653 16.17 34.17 5.59
C THR A 653 15.00 34.53 6.51
N ILE A 654 13.77 34.13 6.19
CA ILE A 654 12.60 34.52 6.99
C ILE A 654 12.64 33.92 8.41
N ASN A 655 13.23 32.73 8.56
CA ASN A 655 13.30 32.03 9.85
C ASN A 655 14.32 32.67 10.80
N GLU A 656 15.33 33.38 10.28
CA GLU A 656 16.33 34.08 11.10
C GLU A 656 15.68 35.20 11.94
N TYR A 657 14.56 35.73 11.44
CA TYR A 657 13.77 36.77 12.09
C TYR A 657 12.67 36.24 13.00
N ALA A 658 12.35 34.94 12.95
CA ALA A 658 11.23 34.35 13.70
C ALA A 658 11.31 34.60 15.22
N SER A 659 12.52 34.52 15.78
CA SER A 659 12.76 34.79 17.22
C SER A 659 12.68 36.27 17.61
N GLN A 660 12.77 37.17 16.64
CA GLN A 660 12.78 38.62 16.85
C GLN A 660 11.38 39.20 16.67
N ILE A 661 10.58 38.63 15.77
CA ILE A 661 9.21 39.07 15.50
C ILE A 661 8.32 38.77 16.72
N PRO A 662 7.65 39.78 17.30
CA PRO A 662 6.74 39.55 18.42
C PRO A 662 5.58 38.62 18.01
N LYS A 663 5.30 37.59 18.84
CA LYS A 663 4.25 36.58 18.59
C LYS A 663 2.89 37.19 18.25
N ILE A 664 2.55 38.34 18.82
CA ILE A 664 1.29 39.04 18.50
C ILE A 664 1.11 39.28 17.00
N MET A 665 2.18 39.44 16.22
CA MET A 665 2.05 39.62 14.77
C MET A 665 1.53 38.38 14.05
N SER A 666 1.93 37.18 14.46
CA SER A 666 1.35 35.94 13.93
C SER A 666 -0.08 35.76 14.43
N ASP A 667 -0.35 36.06 15.69
CA ASP A 667 -1.68 35.89 16.27
C ASP A 667 -2.73 36.79 15.58
N LEU A 668 -2.34 38.02 15.23
CA LEU A 668 -3.15 38.97 14.44
C LEU A 668 -3.40 38.48 13.02
N TRP A 669 -2.42 37.81 12.42
CA TRP A 669 -2.56 37.23 11.08
C TRP A 669 -3.65 36.16 11.08
N GLU A 670 -3.68 35.32 12.11
CA GLU A 670 -4.66 34.25 12.30
C GLU A 670 -6.04 34.80 12.68
N SER A 671 -6.13 35.73 13.63
CA SER A 671 -7.39 36.29 14.12
C SER A 671 -8.17 37.05 13.03
N VAL A 672 -7.47 37.74 12.13
CA VAL A 672 -8.09 38.42 10.98
C VAL A 672 -8.57 37.41 9.95
N ALA A 673 -7.83 36.32 9.70
CA ALA A 673 -8.28 35.23 8.83
C ALA A 673 -9.57 34.60 9.37
N ALA A 674 -9.66 34.37 10.69
CA ALA A 674 -10.86 33.89 11.34
C ALA A 674 -12.05 34.86 11.17
N SER A 675 -11.83 36.16 11.30
CA SER A 675 -12.88 37.17 11.09
C SER A 675 -13.46 37.13 9.68
N ILE A 676 -12.61 36.97 8.66
CA ILE A 676 -13.05 36.82 7.27
C ILE A 676 -13.88 35.54 7.11
N MET A 677 -13.39 34.42 7.66
CA MET A 677 -14.08 33.13 7.58
C MET A 677 -15.46 33.17 8.25
N ILE A 678 -15.56 33.79 9.43
CA ILE A 678 -16.80 33.85 10.21
C ILE A 678 -17.89 34.61 9.46
N GLU A 679 -17.54 35.72 8.80
CA GLU A 679 -18.52 36.62 8.20
C GLU A 679 -18.79 36.36 6.72
N HIS A 680 -17.80 35.85 5.98
CA HIS A 680 -17.86 35.72 4.52
C HIS A 680 -17.47 34.33 3.99
N GLY A 681 -17.15 33.37 4.87
CA GLY A 681 -16.89 31.97 4.51
C GLY A 681 -15.58 31.72 3.75
N TRP A 682 -15.40 30.47 3.31
CA TRP A 682 -14.16 30.01 2.67
C TRP A 682 -13.82 30.75 1.36
N GLU A 683 -14.83 31.17 0.60
CA GLU A 683 -14.60 31.89 -0.66
C GLU A 683 -13.84 33.20 -0.43
N ALA A 684 -14.18 33.93 0.63
CA ALA A 684 -13.50 35.16 0.99
C ALA A 684 -12.08 34.91 1.52
N VAL A 685 -11.88 33.85 2.31
CA VAL A 685 -10.55 33.41 2.76
C VAL A 685 -9.65 33.08 1.57
N LEU A 686 -10.17 32.38 0.56
CA LEU A 686 -9.41 32.04 -0.65
C LEU A 686 -9.05 33.28 -1.49
N LYS A 687 -9.98 34.22 -1.63
CA LYS A 687 -9.74 35.48 -2.36
C LYS A 687 -8.73 36.40 -1.68
N THR A 688 -8.57 36.28 -0.37
CA THR A 688 -7.64 37.10 0.44
C THR A 688 -6.37 36.32 0.75
N TYR A 689 -6.40 35.49 1.79
CA TYR A 689 -5.26 34.71 2.26
C TYR A 689 -4.83 33.67 1.23
N GLY A 690 -5.76 33.05 0.51
CA GLY A 690 -5.39 32.12 -0.57
C GLY A 690 -4.50 32.78 -1.62
N GLN A 691 -4.83 33.99 -2.08
CA GLN A 691 -3.99 34.74 -3.02
C GLN A 691 -2.65 35.19 -2.41
N MET A 692 -2.63 35.56 -1.13
CA MET A 692 -1.40 35.93 -0.42
C MET A 692 -0.44 34.74 -0.27
N TYR A 693 -0.95 33.53 -0.01
CA TYR A 693 -0.15 32.32 0.16
C TYR A 693 0.19 31.60 -1.15
N LYS A 694 -0.63 31.76 -2.20
CA LYS A 694 -0.49 31.08 -3.50
C LYS A 694 0.95 31.03 -4.04
N PRO A 695 1.72 32.14 -4.15
CA PRO A 695 3.06 32.09 -4.71
C PRO A 695 4.06 31.34 -3.80
N PHE A 696 3.84 31.36 -2.48
CA PHE A 696 4.66 30.62 -1.52
C PHE A 696 4.36 29.12 -1.56
N MET A 697 3.10 28.73 -1.69
CA MET A 697 2.71 27.33 -1.84
C MET A 697 3.34 26.73 -3.10
N LEU A 698 3.30 27.44 -4.24
CA LEU A 698 3.94 27.00 -5.49
C LEU A 698 5.45 26.82 -5.31
N TYR A 699 6.12 27.84 -4.76
CA TYR A 699 7.56 27.75 -4.49
C TYR A 699 7.93 26.56 -3.60
N VAL A 700 7.15 26.32 -2.53
CA VAL A 700 7.37 25.18 -1.64
C VAL A 700 7.15 23.86 -2.36
N VAL A 701 6.10 23.73 -3.17
CA VAL A 701 5.81 22.52 -3.95
C VAL A 701 6.95 22.20 -4.93
N ASP A 702 7.44 23.20 -5.66
CA ASP A 702 8.52 23.03 -6.65
C ASP A 702 9.88 22.69 -6.00
N ASN A 703 10.11 23.16 -4.77
CA ASN A 703 11.37 23.00 -4.04
C ASN A 703 11.28 22.08 -2.82
N ILE A 704 10.20 21.28 -2.69
CA ILE A 704 9.85 20.61 -1.43
C ILE A 704 10.92 19.62 -0.96
N SER A 705 11.61 18.96 -1.89
CA SER A 705 12.68 18.00 -1.60
C SER A 705 13.92 18.70 -1.02
N LEU A 706 14.32 19.83 -1.62
CA LEU A 706 15.45 20.65 -1.16
C LEU A 706 15.16 21.25 0.22
N ILE A 707 13.97 21.80 0.39
CA ILE A 707 13.49 22.37 1.65
C ILE A 707 13.50 21.31 2.75
N TYR A 708 12.91 20.14 2.47
CA TYR A 708 12.87 19.03 3.43
C TYR A 708 14.28 18.59 3.88
N ASN A 709 15.21 18.42 2.94
CA ASN A 709 16.58 18.02 3.25
C ASN A 709 17.28 19.02 4.18
N TYR A 710 17.13 20.32 3.91
CA TYR A 710 17.72 21.37 4.75
C TYR A 710 17.24 21.26 6.21
N TYR A 711 15.93 21.10 6.45
CA TYR A 711 15.39 20.99 7.81
C TYR A 711 15.78 19.68 8.50
N GLN A 712 15.92 18.58 7.76
CA GLN A 712 16.43 17.33 8.32
C GLN A 712 17.89 17.46 8.78
N GLU A 713 18.73 18.18 8.04
CA GLU A 713 20.11 18.46 8.45
C GLU A 713 20.17 19.36 9.69
N GLN A 714 19.37 20.44 9.74
CA GLN A 714 19.29 21.31 10.91
C GLN A 714 18.87 20.52 12.17
N ASN A 715 17.85 19.67 12.06
CA ASN A 715 17.41 18.82 13.16
C ASN A 715 18.50 17.85 13.63
N LYS A 716 19.28 17.28 12.71
CA LYS A 716 20.42 16.41 13.05
C LYS A 716 21.53 17.17 13.79
N LEU A 717 21.83 18.41 13.39
CA LEU A 717 22.81 19.26 14.08
C LEU A 717 22.35 19.59 15.50
N ILE A 718 21.10 20.02 15.68
CA ILE A 718 20.50 20.30 17.00
C ILE A 718 20.52 19.06 17.91
N GLN A 719 20.28 17.86 17.36
CA GLN A 719 20.37 16.61 18.14
C GLN A 719 21.80 16.27 18.55
N LYS A 720 22.80 16.56 17.71
CA LYS A 720 24.21 16.37 18.06
C LYS A 720 24.69 17.34 19.13
N ASP A 721 24.19 18.58 19.14
CA ASP A 721 24.52 19.57 20.17
C ASP A 721 23.85 19.29 21.54
N LYS A 722 22.85 18.39 21.57
CA LYS A 722 22.15 17.95 22.79
C LYS A 722 22.72 16.67 23.42
N ILE A 723 23.64 15.99 22.73
CA ILE A 723 24.36 14.77 23.19
C ILE A 723 25.75 15.19 23.64
#